data_AF-B0DTS6-F1
#
_entry.id   AF-B0DTS6-F1
#
_cell.length_a   1.000
_cell.length_b   1.000
_cell.length_c   1.000
_cell.angle_alpha   90.00
_cell.angle_beta   90.00
_cell.angle_gamma   90.00
#
_symmetry.space_group_name_H-M   'P 1'
#
loop_
_entity.id
_entity.type
_entity.pdbx_description
1 polymer ?
#
loop_
_entity_poly.entity_id
_entity_poly.type
_entity_poly.pdbx_seq_one_letter_code
_entity_poly.pdbx_strand_id
1 'polypeptide(L)'
;MRDVTQFFTTWQPTVNSPSQMNNELRLWCIVLGESVDEPLFRLTLRDDDTVSELKQSIRREIPGYDTLNKPLLYKPRKLTPIALEDTLQERVEKDIENFAAPLTKSAAGLRDLFPKSEAVSVDRLHIIVKFPVDDGNGQPPYKRARLAGPDPKQELKDDEWIFHLHQKLWNRQDLRSQVFRTVRLTYPDYGLLEKQLSELFPERQEGRYEAAFEGALSVKRDFLASINTGRNVVAKENEDDNDDELRSLFSATLNYLDLHSLGLKKPPPQMPSLLFIRQEYEDLSRILDNLPINGGNSAMIAGQPGIGIGCLFRTIGGSVYHVAESITVVDEWSGGPIIAFCDLDGKSEPPRFLTESKKIQIIAASSPGGAGEKWLDTVGDSPYIRKLISTLWSQQELILTGLFLNSHDLLYPRLQETTTYFGYNPRICFRASRSPQIFTENLAVVRTKIVTFAREHLDKQSLLIETFTNNMISHSVFDISPKNNWRLFAQAKVGAISPWALDTLFNEHKEQQEEASYNFYKLISTDPHAGTLRGQMFERQALKYLSGLEEKTQFTIRSLTDSKTEIWTYPGPTGRSLFTSSTVAQLLQGAVAQSKPIHLVPTDPHFPAVDSIVYDPGQRLAGIQVTVRPTHTVAVAGLEKIQSWLKLNTPLAALRPSIPGNHWRLIFVVPHDMALTYEKQAYEKDTTLNYWSKKIDQFVLGLKEDTIWARTMRN
;
A
#
# COMPACT_ATOMS: atom_id res chain seq x y z
N MET A 1 -34.13 16.53 10.26
CA MET A 1 -33.77 16.74 8.84
C MET A 1 -33.92 18.21 8.51
N ARG A 2 -32.81 18.96 8.60
CA ARG A 2 -32.54 20.27 7.99
C ARG A 2 -31.04 20.25 7.65
N ASP A 3 -30.72 20.83 6.50
CA ASP A 3 -29.53 20.76 5.65
C ASP A 3 -28.13 20.57 6.26
N VAL A 4 -27.37 19.65 5.67
CA VAL A 4 -25.90 19.48 5.80
C VAL A 4 -25.18 20.07 4.57
N THR A 5 -25.80 21.03 3.90
CA THR A 5 -25.29 21.67 2.67
C THR A 5 -24.56 22.99 2.94
N GLN A 6 -24.13 23.25 4.19
CA GLN A 6 -23.60 24.56 4.61
C GLN A 6 -22.12 24.58 5.04
N PHE A 7 -21.35 23.52 4.76
CA PHE A 7 -19.90 23.51 5.02
C PHE A 7 -19.02 23.89 3.81
N PHE A 8 -19.62 24.30 2.68
CA PHE A 8 -18.88 24.70 1.47
C PHE A 8 -19.09 26.15 0.98
N THR A 9 -19.75 27.02 1.74
CA THR A 9 -20.00 28.40 1.28
C THR A 9 -19.86 29.44 2.40
N THR A 10 -18.62 29.73 2.82
CA THR A 10 -18.19 31.05 3.31
C THR A 10 -16.67 31.13 3.33
N TRP A 11 -16.05 31.06 2.16
CA TRP A 11 -14.75 31.71 1.96
C TRP A 11 -15.04 33.16 1.61
N GLN A 12 -15.09 34.04 2.61
CA GLN A 12 -14.90 35.46 2.38
C GLN A 12 -13.40 35.71 2.38
N PRO A 13 -12.83 36.33 1.33
CA PRO A 13 -11.44 36.71 1.34
C PRO A 13 -11.27 37.74 2.45
N THR A 14 -10.45 37.42 3.45
CA THR A 14 -9.84 38.46 4.26
C THR A 14 -9.19 39.44 3.29
N VAL A 15 -9.60 40.71 3.38
CA VAL A 15 -8.89 41.82 2.74
C VAL A 15 -7.54 41.87 3.44
N ASN A 16 -6.61 41.06 2.92
CA ASN A 16 -5.23 41.08 3.30
C ASN A 16 -4.67 42.44 2.90
N SER A 17 -3.87 42.97 3.81
CA SER A 17 -3.04 44.16 3.68
C SER A 17 -2.32 44.21 2.32
N PRO A 18 -1.90 45.39 1.82
CA PRO A 18 -1.35 45.55 0.49
C PRO A 18 -0.21 44.56 0.23
N SER A 19 -0.54 43.57 -0.60
CA SER A 19 0.30 42.59 -1.27
C SER A 19 1.81 42.81 -1.17
N GLN A 20 2.50 41.98 -0.38
CA GLN A 20 3.69 41.33 -0.93
C GLN A 20 3.15 40.48 -2.09
N MET A 21 3.23 40.99 -3.31
CA MET A 21 2.91 40.21 -4.50
C MET A 21 3.82 38.99 -4.47
N ASN A 22 3.27 37.80 -4.22
CA ASN A 22 4.02 36.56 -4.36
C ASN A 22 4.57 36.55 -5.78
N ASN A 23 5.90 36.63 -5.88
CA ASN A 23 6.66 36.50 -7.12
C ASN A 23 6.68 35.03 -7.56
N GLU A 24 5.53 34.36 -7.57
CA GLU A 24 5.38 32.97 -7.99
C GLU A 24 5.02 32.90 -9.47
N LEU A 25 5.75 32.06 -10.20
CA LEU A 25 5.57 31.73 -11.59
C LEU A 25 5.12 30.27 -11.69
N ARG A 26 3.90 30.05 -12.21
CA ARG A 26 3.36 28.70 -12.43
C ARG A 26 3.49 28.32 -13.90
N LEU A 27 4.30 27.32 -14.19
CA LEU A 27 4.60 26.90 -15.57
C LEU A 27 4.07 25.50 -15.82
N TRP A 28 3.36 25.33 -16.92
CA TRP A 28 3.05 24.00 -17.46
C TRP A 28 4.14 23.52 -18.39
N CYS A 29 4.57 22.29 -18.16
CA CYS A 29 5.61 21.61 -18.92
C CYS A 29 5.03 20.40 -19.63
N ILE A 30 5.40 20.21 -20.91
CA ILE A 30 5.17 18.96 -21.62
C ILE A 30 6.50 18.27 -21.90
N VAL A 31 6.59 16.96 -21.68
CA VAL A 31 7.74 16.12 -21.98
C VAL A 31 7.49 15.37 -23.27
N LEU A 32 8.47 15.42 -24.18
CA LEU A 32 8.46 14.67 -25.42
C LEU A 32 9.48 13.53 -25.34
N GLY A 33 9.02 12.30 -25.58
CA GLY A 33 9.83 11.07 -25.64
C GLY A 33 8.97 9.80 -25.48
N GLU A 34 9.46 8.67 -26.01
CA GLU A 34 8.71 7.38 -26.07
C GLU A 34 8.46 6.70 -24.71
N SER A 35 8.97 7.25 -23.59
CA SER A 35 9.05 6.54 -22.31
C SER A 35 8.52 7.34 -21.10
N VAL A 36 7.61 8.29 -21.32
CA VAL A 36 7.07 9.12 -20.24
C VAL A 36 5.58 8.83 -20.09
N ASP A 37 5.21 8.18 -18.98
CA ASP A 37 3.83 7.76 -18.70
C ASP A 37 2.87 8.95 -18.54
N GLU A 38 3.37 10.09 -18.04
CA GLU A 38 2.62 11.33 -17.87
C GLU A 38 3.39 12.50 -18.51
N PRO A 39 3.07 12.91 -19.75
CA PRO A 39 3.85 13.90 -20.48
C PRO A 39 3.63 15.33 -19.95
N LEU A 40 2.56 15.61 -19.20
CA LEU A 40 2.22 16.96 -18.73
C LEU A 40 2.35 17.08 -17.22
N PHE A 41 3.09 18.08 -16.75
CA PHE A 41 3.23 18.38 -15.31
C PHE A 41 3.37 19.89 -15.08
N ARG A 42 3.19 20.32 -13.82
CA ARG A 42 3.20 21.74 -13.45
C ARG A 42 4.33 22.04 -12.48
N LEU A 43 5.02 23.15 -12.73
CA LEU A 43 6.06 23.69 -11.86
C LEU A 43 5.61 25.00 -11.22
N THR A 44 6.00 25.20 -9.96
CA THR A 44 5.91 26.49 -9.27
C THR A 44 7.33 26.96 -8.97
N LEU A 45 7.70 28.10 -9.51
CA LEU A 45 9.02 28.72 -9.41
C LEU A 45 8.87 30.16 -8.97
N ARG A 46 9.96 30.83 -8.63
CA ARG A 46 9.96 32.29 -8.43
C ARG A 46 10.21 33.01 -9.75
N ASP A 47 9.70 34.23 -9.90
CA ASP A 47 9.93 35.03 -11.11
C ASP A 47 11.41 35.44 -11.28
N ASP A 48 12.16 35.52 -10.18
CA ASP A 48 13.59 35.78 -10.14
C ASP A 48 14.48 34.53 -10.29
N ASP A 49 13.90 33.33 -10.36
CA ASP A 49 14.64 32.11 -10.67
C ASP A 49 15.23 32.17 -12.09
N THR A 50 16.23 31.34 -12.34
CA THR A 50 16.98 31.22 -13.59
C THR A 50 16.56 29.98 -14.39
N VAL A 51 16.96 29.90 -15.65
CA VAL A 51 16.80 28.66 -16.45
C VAL A 51 17.49 27.46 -15.80
N SER A 52 18.56 27.68 -15.01
CA SER A 52 19.24 26.61 -14.28
C SER A 52 18.36 26.03 -13.17
N GLU A 53 17.67 26.88 -12.40
CA GLU A 53 16.72 26.45 -11.36
C GLU A 53 15.50 25.79 -11.99
N LEU A 54 14.99 26.30 -13.12
CA LEU A 54 13.96 25.61 -13.90
C LEU A 54 14.38 24.18 -14.28
N LYS A 55 15.61 24.00 -14.80
CA LYS A 55 16.14 22.66 -15.11
C LYS A 55 16.21 21.76 -13.88
N GLN A 56 16.62 22.30 -12.74
CA GLN A 56 16.68 21.55 -11.48
C GLN A 56 15.28 21.14 -11.00
N SER A 57 14.29 22.00 -11.14
CA SER A 57 12.90 21.67 -10.80
C SER A 57 12.32 20.62 -11.74
N ILE A 58 12.55 20.73 -13.05
CA ILE A 58 12.18 19.67 -14.02
C ILE A 58 12.83 18.33 -13.65
N ARG A 59 14.10 18.35 -13.20
CA ARG A 59 14.83 17.15 -12.77
C ARG A 59 14.23 16.46 -11.55
N ARG A 60 13.58 17.21 -10.65
CA ARG A 60 12.88 16.64 -9.49
C ARG A 60 11.55 16.00 -9.88
N GLU A 61 10.86 16.59 -10.85
CA GLU A 61 9.53 16.12 -11.30
C GLU A 61 9.59 14.90 -12.22
N ILE A 62 10.64 14.75 -13.06
CA ILE A 62 10.74 13.65 -14.03
C ILE A 62 11.61 12.52 -13.46
N PRO A 63 11.02 11.34 -13.13
CA PRO A 63 11.79 10.19 -12.65
C PRO A 63 12.82 9.74 -13.70
N GLY A 64 14.06 9.50 -13.28
CA GLY A 64 15.12 9.02 -14.18
C GLY A 64 15.80 10.11 -15.03
N TYR A 65 15.52 11.40 -14.78
CA TYR A 65 16.16 12.54 -15.48
C TYR A 65 17.69 12.42 -15.60
N ASP A 66 18.36 11.85 -14.59
CA ASP A 66 19.83 11.71 -14.54
C ASP A 66 20.39 10.65 -15.48
N THR A 67 19.55 9.69 -15.87
CA THR A 67 19.89 8.62 -16.79
C THR A 67 19.57 8.97 -18.25
N LEU A 68 18.87 10.08 -18.47
CA LEU A 68 18.46 10.53 -19.79
C LEU A 68 19.48 11.55 -20.36
N ASN A 69 19.60 11.59 -21.69
CA ASN A 69 20.38 12.62 -22.38
C ASN A 69 19.97 14.02 -21.90
N LYS A 70 20.92 14.96 -21.81
CA LYS A 70 20.66 16.34 -21.35
C LYS A 70 19.44 16.93 -22.09
N PRO A 71 18.33 17.22 -21.40
CA PRO A 71 17.12 17.64 -22.09
C PRO A 71 17.28 19.03 -22.67
N LEU A 72 16.69 19.20 -23.84
CA LEU A 72 16.56 20.46 -24.53
C LEU A 72 15.24 21.09 -24.09
N LEU A 73 15.32 22.30 -23.54
CA LEU A 73 14.14 23.06 -23.14
C LEU A 73 13.76 24.02 -24.27
N TYR A 74 12.46 24.10 -24.57
CA TYR A 74 11.93 25.05 -25.53
C TYR A 74 10.79 25.86 -24.91
N LYS A 75 10.69 27.14 -25.29
CA LYS A 75 9.55 28.00 -25.00
C LYS A 75 8.64 28.05 -26.25
N PRO A 76 7.34 27.71 -26.16
CA PRO A 76 6.40 27.90 -27.26
C PRO A 76 6.42 29.34 -27.77
N ARG A 77 6.44 29.54 -29.10
CA ARG A 77 6.44 30.88 -29.71
C ARG A 77 5.09 31.59 -29.53
N LYS A 78 4.02 30.82 -29.40
CA LYS A 78 2.68 31.27 -29.07
C LYS A 78 2.17 30.47 -27.89
N LEU A 79 1.59 31.16 -26.92
CA LEU A 79 0.96 30.53 -25.76
C LEU A 79 -0.17 29.60 -26.24
N THR A 80 0.01 28.30 -26.05
CA THR A 80 -0.88 27.26 -26.59
C THR A 80 -1.75 26.70 -25.46
N PRO A 81 -3.08 26.64 -25.62
CA PRO A 81 -3.96 26.01 -24.63
C PRO A 81 -3.61 24.53 -24.43
N ILE A 82 -3.68 24.04 -23.18
CA ILE A 82 -3.51 22.62 -22.83
C ILE A 82 -4.87 21.90 -22.94
N ALA A 83 -5.70 22.27 -23.92
CA ALA A 83 -7.03 21.68 -24.07
C ALA A 83 -6.92 20.14 -24.16
N LEU A 84 -7.91 19.44 -23.59
CA LEU A 84 -8.03 17.99 -23.43
C LEU A 84 -8.07 17.17 -24.74
N GLU A 85 -7.83 17.79 -25.89
CA GLU A 85 -7.79 17.07 -27.16
C GLU A 85 -6.42 16.38 -27.29
N ASP A 86 -6.43 15.06 -27.48
CA ASP A 86 -5.29 14.11 -27.48
C ASP A 86 -4.16 14.38 -28.51
N THR A 87 -4.07 15.58 -29.08
CA THR A 87 -3.16 15.92 -30.18
C THR A 87 -2.06 16.92 -29.81
N LEU A 88 -2.03 17.47 -28.58
CA LEU A 88 -1.03 18.48 -28.21
C LEU A 88 0.40 17.94 -28.33
N GLN A 89 0.64 16.73 -27.79
CA GLN A 89 1.95 16.08 -27.89
C GLN A 89 2.37 15.85 -29.34
N GLU A 90 1.49 15.23 -30.14
CA GLU A 90 1.75 14.95 -31.56
C GLU A 90 2.04 16.23 -32.37
N ARG A 91 1.30 17.31 -32.11
CA ARG A 91 1.48 18.60 -32.78
C ARG A 91 2.82 19.24 -32.46
N VAL A 92 3.23 19.19 -31.18
CA VAL A 92 4.52 19.74 -30.76
C VAL A 92 5.66 18.89 -31.30
N GLU A 93 5.52 17.57 -31.29
CA GLU A 93 6.55 16.64 -31.74
C GLU A 93 6.80 16.72 -33.25
N LYS A 94 5.74 16.84 -34.06
CA LYS A 94 5.82 16.91 -35.52
C LYS A 94 6.59 18.13 -36.03
N ASP A 95 6.56 19.26 -35.32
CA ASP A 95 7.12 20.52 -35.80
C ASP A 95 7.61 21.44 -34.67
N ILE A 96 8.47 20.91 -33.79
CA ILE A 96 8.95 21.64 -32.61
C ILE A 96 9.68 22.94 -32.97
N GLU A 97 10.37 22.99 -34.11
CA GLU A 97 11.20 24.14 -34.51
C GLU A 97 10.36 25.37 -34.91
N ASN A 98 9.22 25.14 -35.58
CA ASN A 98 8.25 26.19 -35.86
C ASN A 98 7.37 26.48 -34.65
N PHE A 99 7.11 25.49 -33.80
CA PHE A 99 6.24 25.62 -32.63
C PHE A 99 6.90 26.38 -31.47
N ALA A 100 8.19 26.15 -31.23
CA ALA A 100 8.90 26.63 -30.06
C ALA A 100 10.31 27.14 -30.38
N ALA A 101 10.87 27.93 -29.47
CA ALA A 101 12.24 28.43 -29.53
C ALA A 101 13.08 27.78 -28.43
N PRO A 102 14.31 27.30 -28.71
CA PRO A 102 15.16 26.67 -27.70
C PRO A 102 15.62 27.67 -26.65
N LEU A 103 15.61 27.25 -25.39
CA LEU A 103 16.12 28.01 -24.25
C LEU A 103 17.62 27.75 -24.07
N THR A 104 18.44 28.48 -24.83
CA THR A 104 19.90 28.28 -24.90
C THR A 104 20.69 29.07 -23.85
N LYS A 105 20.12 30.13 -23.27
CA LYS A 105 20.82 31.00 -22.29
C LYS A 105 20.51 30.55 -20.87
N SER A 106 21.45 29.85 -20.22
CA SER A 106 21.31 29.34 -18.85
C SER A 106 21.20 30.42 -17.76
N ALA A 107 21.69 31.63 -18.03
CA ALA A 107 21.71 32.75 -17.08
C ALA A 107 20.55 33.75 -17.23
N ALA A 108 19.58 33.49 -18.12
CA ALA A 108 18.39 34.33 -18.23
C ALA A 108 17.47 34.12 -17.02
N GLY A 109 16.99 35.22 -16.42
CA GLY A 109 15.94 35.16 -15.42
C GLY A 109 14.62 34.72 -16.05
N LEU A 110 13.83 33.93 -15.33
CA LEU A 110 12.55 33.44 -15.80
C LEU A 110 11.57 34.59 -16.05
N ARG A 111 11.67 35.69 -15.32
CA ARG A 111 10.88 36.92 -15.58
C ARG A 111 11.09 37.50 -16.98
N ASP A 112 12.30 37.42 -17.53
CA ASP A 112 12.58 37.90 -18.88
C ASP A 112 12.01 36.92 -19.93
N LEU A 113 11.97 35.64 -19.58
CA LEU A 113 11.43 34.59 -20.44
C LEU A 113 9.90 34.50 -20.36
N PHE A 114 9.29 34.87 -19.23
CA PHE A 114 7.85 34.79 -18.97
C PHE A 114 7.39 36.10 -18.31
N PRO A 115 7.15 37.15 -19.11
CA PRO A 115 6.66 38.42 -18.59
C PRO A 115 5.36 38.21 -17.80
N LYS A 116 5.12 39.02 -16.77
CA LYS A 116 3.93 38.89 -15.89
C LYS A 116 2.59 38.86 -16.64
N SER A 117 2.51 39.42 -17.85
CA SER A 117 1.31 39.34 -18.71
C SER A 117 1.07 37.97 -19.34
N GLU A 118 2.10 37.12 -19.48
CA GLU A 118 2.01 35.77 -20.04
C GLU A 118 1.84 34.70 -18.94
N ALA A 119 2.43 34.93 -17.76
CA ALA A 119 2.52 34.00 -16.64
C ALA A 119 1.19 33.64 -15.93
N VAL A 120 0.10 34.37 -16.19
CA VAL A 120 -1.16 34.24 -15.43
C VAL A 120 -2.14 33.27 -16.07
N SER A 121 -1.88 32.77 -17.29
CA SER A 121 -2.80 31.85 -17.95
C SER A 121 -2.59 30.41 -17.48
N VAL A 122 -3.40 29.99 -16.50
CA VAL A 122 -3.33 28.69 -15.82
C VAL A 122 -3.52 27.48 -16.74
N ASP A 123 -3.97 27.69 -17.99
CA ASP A 123 -4.36 26.62 -18.91
C ASP A 123 -3.52 26.61 -20.20
N ARG A 124 -2.30 27.14 -20.16
CA ARG A 124 -1.43 27.23 -21.33
C ARG A 124 -0.08 26.57 -21.12
N LEU A 125 0.44 25.98 -22.20
CA LEU A 125 1.76 25.36 -22.23
C LEU A 125 2.85 26.43 -22.21
N HIS A 126 3.84 26.28 -21.32
CA HIS A 126 4.92 27.24 -21.12
C HIS A 126 6.30 26.69 -21.49
N ILE A 127 6.54 25.41 -21.21
CA ILE A 127 7.83 24.75 -21.45
C ILE A 127 7.60 23.43 -22.18
N ILE A 128 8.45 23.15 -23.14
CA ILE A 128 8.57 21.83 -23.77
C ILE A 128 9.93 21.26 -23.40
N VAL A 129 9.92 20.06 -22.82
CA VAL A 129 11.11 19.30 -22.43
C VAL A 129 11.28 18.20 -23.47
N LYS A 130 12.24 18.35 -24.38
CA LYS A 130 12.55 17.32 -25.38
C LYS A 130 13.84 16.62 -24.99
N PHE A 131 13.76 15.31 -24.81
CA PHE A 131 14.96 14.50 -24.70
C PHE A 131 15.52 14.24 -26.10
N PRO A 132 16.84 14.44 -26.33
CA PRO A 132 17.47 14.11 -27.60
C PRO A 132 17.19 12.65 -27.97
N VAL A 133 16.45 12.44 -29.06
CA VAL A 133 16.30 11.13 -29.70
C VAL A 133 17.54 10.97 -30.57
N ASP A 134 18.35 9.98 -30.28
CA ASP A 134 19.57 9.69 -31.04
C ASP A 134 19.15 9.30 -32.47
N ASP A 135 19.41 10.16 -33.44
CA ASP A 135 18.85 10.14 -34.80
C ASP A 135 19.48 9.09 -35.73
N GLY A 136 20.23 8.15 -35.17
CA GLY A 136 20.84 7.02 -35.90
C GLY A 136 19.92 5.80 -36.04
N ASN A 137 19.01 5.82 -37.01
CA ASN A 137 18.19 4.69 -37.51
C ASN A 137 17.17 4.07 -36.54
N GLY A 138 15.96 4.63 -36.44
CA GLY A 138 14.65 3.93 -36.42
C GLY A 138 14.38 2.72 -35.51
N GLN A 139 15.21 2.39 -34.53
CA GLN A 139 14.94 1.40 -33.48
C GLN A 139 15.24 2.04 -32.13
N PRO A 140 14.39 1.84 -31.11
CA PRO A 140 14.58 2.45 -29.80
C PRO A 140 15.96 2.08 -29.22
N PRO A 141 16.69 3.03 -28.59
CA PRO A 141 18.04 2.82 -28.07
C PRO A 141 18.15 1.58 -27.15
N TYR A 142 17.09 1.28 -26.41
CA TYR A 142 17.01 0.12 -25.52
C TYR A 142 17.18 -1.23 -26.25
N LYS A 143 16.82 -1.32 -27.54
CA LYS A 143 16.98 -2.55 -28.33
C LYS A 143 18.34 -2.64 -29.04
N ARG A 144 19.01 -1.52 -29.34
CA ARG A 144 20.34 -1.53 -29.97
C ARG A 144 21.51 -1.54 -29.01
N ALA A 145 21.39 -0.97 -27.81
CA ALA A 145 22.41 -1.13 -26.77
C ALA A 145 22.68 -2.61 -26.43
N ARG A 146 21.74 -3.53 -26.72
CA ARG A 146 21.99 -4.98 -26.56
C ARG A 146 22.68 -5.66 -27.75
N LEU A 147 22.69 -5.04 -28.93
CA LEU A 147 23.30 -5.64 -30.13
C LEU A 147 24.68 -5.05 -30.44
N ALA A 148 24.90 -3.77 -30.14
CA ALA A 148 26.22 -3.22 -29.88
C ALA A 148 26.30 -3.02 -28.37
N GLY A 149 26.74 -4.06 -27.64
CA GLY A 149 26.82 -4.03 -26.18
C GLY A 149 27.39 -2.68 -25.71
N PRO A 150 26.84 -2.03 -24.67
CA PRO A 150 27.47 -0.85 -24.08
C PRO A 150 28.94 -1.17 -23.84
N ASP A 151 29.82 -0.17 -23.99
CA ASP A 151 31.23 -0.35 -23.61
C ASP A 151 31.21 -1.01 -22.22
N PRO A 152 31.73 -2.25 -22.07
CA PRO A 152 31.66 -2.98 -20.80
C PRO A 152 32.21 -2.13 -19.64
N LYS A 153 33.08 -1.17 -19.95
CA LYS A 153 33.63 -0.20 -19.00
C LYS A 153 32.61 0.81 -18.45
N GLN A 154 31.52 1.10 -19.17
CA GLN A 154 30.45 1.99 -18.72
C GLN A 154 29.49 1.25 -17.79
N GLU A 155 29.04 0.03 -18.14
CA GLU A 155 28.22 -0.81 -17.24
C GLU A 155 28.96 -1.14 -15.94
N LEU A 156 30.27 -1.45 -16.01
CA LEU A 156 31.08 -1.65 -14.82
C LEU A 156 31.15 -0.42 -13.90
N LYS A 157 31.02 0.81 -14.44
CA LYS A 157 31.01 2.03 -13.63
C LYS A 157 29.69 2.20 -12.86
N ASP A 158 28.57 1.85 -13.49
CA ASP A 158 27.25 1.95 -12.86
C ASP A 158 27.07 0.88 -11.77
N ASP A 159 27.76 -0.26 -11.92
CA ASP A 159 27.76 -1.35 -10.94
C ASP A 159 28.90 -1.28 -9.90
N GLU A 160 29.69 -0.19 -9.84
CA GLU A 160 30.76 0.01 -8.84
C GLU A 160 30.30 -0.21 -7.38
N TRP A 161 29.03 0.04 -7.09
CA TRP A 161 28.46 -0.13 -5.76
C TRP A 161 28.55 -1.57 -5.25
N ILE A 162 28.40 -2.58 -6.13
CA ILE A 162 28.44 -3.99 -5.73
C ILE A 162 29.86 -4.41 -5.36
N PHE A 163 30.87 -3.90 -6.08
CA PHE A 163 32.28 -4.08 -5.77
C PHE A 163 32.65 -3.46 -4.43
N HIS A 164 32.21 -2.23 -4.18
CA HIS A 164 32.43 -1.57 -2.89
C HIS A 164 31.72 -2.30 -1.74
N LEU A 165 30.49 -2.75 -1.94
CA LEU A 165 29.72 -3.48 -0.94
C LEU A 165 30.40 -4.82 -0.60
N HIS A 166 30.80 -5.57 -1.61
CA HIS A 166 31.54 -6.83 -1.46
C HIS A 166 32.87 -6.62 -0.74
N GLN A 167 33.68 -5.65 -1.16
CA GLN A 167 34.95 -5.34 -0.49
C GLN A 167 34.76 -5.04 1.00
N LYS A 168 33.62 -4.44 1.37
CA LYS A 168 33.30 -4.09 2.76
C LYS A 168 32.74 -5.26 3.56
N LEU A 169 31.96 -6.15 2.96
CA LEU A 169 31.21 -7.19 3.67
C LEU A 169 31.81 -8.60 3.54
N TRP A 170 32.50 -8.91 2.45
CA TRP A 170 32.95 -10.26 2.14
C TRP A 170 33.94 -10.76 3.20
N ASN A 171 33.68 -11.94 3.76
CA ASN A 171 34.45 -12.54 4.86
C ASN A 171 34.60 -11.64 6.11
N ARG A 172 33.79 -10.60 6.28
CA ARG A 172 33.82 -9.68 7.43
C ARG A 172 32.77 -10.02 8.48
N GLN A 173 32.94 -11.17 9.14
CA GLN A 173 32.04 -11.60 10.22
C GLN A 173 32.00 -10.60 11.39
N ASP A 174 33.08 -9.85 11.60
CA ASP A 174 33.21 -8.79 12.60
C ASP A 174 32.26 -7.60 12.37
N LEU A 175 31.83 -7.39 11.11
CA LEU A 175 30.86 -6.34 10.77
C LEU A 175 29.41 -6.81 10.89
N ARG A 176 29.16 -8.12 11.07
CA ARG A 176 27.79 -8.67 11.08
C ARG A 176 26.91 -7.98 12.13
N SER A 177 27.40 -7.78 13.35
CA SER A 177 26.66 -7.10 14.43
C SER A 177 26.56 -5.58 14.26
N GLN A 178 27.38 -4.99 13.36
CA GLN A 178 27.34 -3.57 13.03
C GLN A 178 26.32 -3.29 11.92
N VAL A 179 26.16 -4.24 11.00
CA VAL A 179 25.31 -4.12 9.82
C VAL A 179 23.92 -4.70 10.09
N PHE A 180 23.84 -5.89 10.69
CA PHE A 180 22.57 -6.48 11.09
C PHE A 180 22.25 -6.03 12.52
N ARG A 181 21.17 -5.26 12.65
CA ARG A 181 20.73 -4.68 13.90
C ARG A 181 19.37 -5.27 14.28
N THR A 182 19.24 -5.53 15.57
CA THR A 182 17.97 -5.86 16.20
C THR A 182 17.74 -4.81 17.28
N VAL A 183 16.54 -4.24 17.30
CA VAL A 183 16.13 -3.28 18.32
C VAL A 183 14.74 -3.62 18.81
N ARG A 184 14.52 -3.54 20.11
CA ARG A 184 13.20 -3.66 20.70
C ARG A 184 12.64 -2.26 20.90
N LEU A 185 11.59 -1.94 20.16
CA LEU A 185 10.89 -0.67 20.24
C LEU A 185 9.77 -0.76 21.27
N THR A 186 9.59 0.33 22.00
CA THR A 186 8.51 0.58 22.94
C THR A 186 7.76 1.85 22.54
N TYR A 187 6.54 2.05 23.07
CA TYR A 187 5.78 3.27 22.79
C TYR A 187 6.51 4.56 23.25
N PRO A 188 7.20 4.58 24.41
CA PRO A 188 8.08 5.70 24.77
C PRO A 188 9.17 6.02 23.74
N ASP A 189 9.73 5.02 23.06
CA ASP A 189 10.74 5.24 22.02
C ASP A 189 10.16 6.04 20.84
N TYR A 190 8.92 5.74 20.44
CA TYR A 190 8.20 6.53 19.44
C TYR A 190 8.05 7.99 19.88
N GLY A 191 7.60 8.24 21.12
CA GLY A 191 7.45 9.62 21.62
C GLY A 191 8.77 10.40 21.65
N LEU A 192 9.89 9.74 21.95
CA LEU A 192 11.21 10.36 21.90
C LEU A 192 11.66 10.68 20.48
N LEU A 193 11.47 9.75 19.54
CA LEU A 193 11.80 9.99 18.13
C LEU A 193 10.96 11.13 17.55
N GLU A 194 9.65 11.13 17.82
CA GLU A 194 8.73 12.19 17.40
C GLU A 194 9.15 13.56 17.94
N LYS A 195 9.61 13.63 19.19
CA LYS A 195 10.15 14.86 19.75
C LYS A 195 11.40 15.33 18.99
N GLN A 196 12.36 14.44 18.74
CA GLN A 196 13.60 14.80 18.00
C GLN A 196 13.30 15.27 16.56
N LEU A 197 12.37 14.60 15.88
CA LEU A 197 11.95 15.00 14.53
C LEU A 197 11.17 16.32 14.55
N SER A 198 10.37 16.59 15.58
CA SER A 198 9.65 17.87 15.73
C SER A 198 10.57 19.05 16.08
N GLU A 199 11.66 18.80 16.80
CA GLU A 199 12.72 19.79 17.03
C GLU A 199 13.46 20.13 15.73
N LEU A 200 13.68 19.12 14.86
CA LEU A 200 14.33 19.30 13.56
C LEU A 200 13.40 19.93 12.50
N PHE A 201 12.11 19.57 12.52
CA PHE A 201 11.08 20.01 11.57
C PHE A 201 9.85 20.55 12.33
N PRO A 202 9.89 21.80 12.83
CA PRO A 202 8.81 22.38 13.63
C PRO A 202 7.45 22.42 12.93
N GLU A 203 7.45 22.53 11.61
CA GLU A 203 6.26 22.59 10.74
C GLU A 203 5.68 21.22 10.40
N ARG A 204 6.24 20.10 10.90
CA ARG A 204 5.82 18.75 10.49
C ARG A 204 4.36 18.42 10.80
N GLN A 205 3.76 19.10 11.77
CA GLN A 205 2.33 18.95 12.10
C GLN A 205 1.40 19.81 11.23
N GLU A 206 1.95 20.69 10.39
CA GLU A 206 1.14 21.50 9.48
C GLU A 206 0.56 20.62 8.36
N GLY A 207 -0.70 20.89 7.98
CA GLY A 207 -1.35 20.15 6.90
C GLY A 207 -0.57 20.18 5.58
N ARG A 208 0.14 21.27 5.28
CA ARG A 208 0.94 21.43 4.06
C ARG A 208 2.34 20.80 4.10
N TYR A 209 2.74 20.20 5.23
CA TYR A 209 4.08 19.64 5.37
C TYR A 209 4.36 18.55 4.33
N GLU A 210 5.52 18.63 3.67
CA GLU A 210 6.07 17.57 2.83
C GLU A 210 7.21 16.90 3.58
N ALA A 211 7.16 15.56 3.63
CA ALA A 211 8.07 14.76 4.43
C ALA A 211 9.53 15.02 4.03
N ALA A 212 10.27 15.63 4.95
CA ALA A 212 11.66 15.99 4.73
C ALA A 212 12.53 14.73 4.57
N PHE A 213 13.42 14.77 3.59
CA PHE A 213 14.41 13.73 3.36
C PHE A 213 15.75 14.04 4.04
N GLU A 214 16.20 15.30 3.92
CA GLU A 214 17.47 15.74 4.49
C GLU A 214 17.39 15.77 6.02
N GLY A 215 18.35 15.14 6.71
CA GLY A 215 18.41 15.09 8.17
C GLY A 215 17.56 14.00 8.84
N ALA A 216 16.35 13.72 8.33
CA ALA A 216 15.43 12.75 8.94
C ALA A 216 16.05 11.36 9.12
N LEU A 217 16.71 10.83 8.07
CA LEU A 217 17.39 9.54 8.12
C LEU A 217 18.52 9.51 9.17
N SER A 218 19.28 10.61 9.33
CA SER A 218 20.36 10.66 10.32
C SER A 218 19.80 10.62 11.73
N VAL A 219 18.76 11.43 12.01
CA VAL A 219 18.09 11.44 13.33
C VAL A 219 17.57 10.05 13.67
N LYS A 220 16.86 9.39 12.74
CA LYS A 220 16.32 8.05 12.96
C LYS A 220 17.42 7.02 13.21
N ARG A 221 18.49 7.03 12.41
CA ARG A 221 19.64 6.13 12.60
C ARG A 221 20.30 6.34 13.97
N ASP A 222 20.60 7.59 14.31
CA ASP A 222 21.29 7.93 15.56
C ASP A 222 20.41 7.59 16.77
N PHE A 223 19.09 7.79 16.64
CA PHE A 223 18.10 7.35 17.61
C PHE A 223 18.11 5.83 17.80
N LEU A 224 18.02 5.04 16.72
CA LEU A 224 18.03 3.57 16.78
C LEU A 224 19.34 3.04 17.37
N ALA A 225 20.48 3.65 17.05
CA ALA A 225 21.77 3.32 17.66
C ALA A 225 21.78 3.59 19.17
N SER A 226 21.09 4.64 19.62
CA SER A 226 21.02 5.01 21.05
C SER A 226 20.24 4.02 21.90
N ILE A 227 19.21 3.34 21.37
CA ILE A 227 18.38 2.37 22.11
C ILE A 227 19.24 1.22 22.64
N ASN A 228 20.16 0.72 21.83
CA ASN A 228 21.00 -0.43 22.18
C ASN A 228 22.06 -0.14 23.26
N THR A 229 22.30 1.12 23.61
CA THR A 229 23.29 1.51 24.62
C THR A 229 22.78 1.48 26.07
N GLY A 230 21.60 0.88 26.31
CA GLY A 230 21.08 0.63 27.67
C GLY A 230 20.43 1.86 28.31
N ARG A 231 19.63 2.60 27.54
CA ARG A 231 18.96 3.80 28.02
C ARG A 231 17.91 3.44 29.08
N ASN A 232 18.19 3.73 30.35
CA ASN A 232 17.20 3.70 31.43
C ASN A 232 16.27 4.91 31.31
N VAL A 233 15.33 4.88 30.38
CA VAL A 233 14.31 5.93 30.25
C VAL A 233 13.15 5.62 31.19
N VAL A 234 13.10 6.30 32.33
CA VAL A 234 11.89 6.37 33.16
C VAL A 234 11.02 7.50 32.59
N ALA A 235 10.30 7.24 31.51
CA ALA A 235 9.31 8.17 31.01
C ALA A 235 8.07 8.07 31.92
N LYS A 236 7.62 9.20 32.47
CA LYS A 236 6.29 9.28 33.07
C LYS A 236 5.27 9.23 31.93
N GLU A 237 4.53 8.14 31.83
CA GLU A 237 3.41 8.03 30.90
C GLU A 237 2.35 9.05 31.32
N ASN A 238 2.20 10.12 30.55
CA ASN A 238 1.01 10.95 30.65
C ASN A 238 -0.13 10.12 30.05
N GLU A 239 -1.04 9.65 30.90
CA GLU A 239 -2.16 8.76 30.53
C GLU A 239 -3.19 9.41 29.59
N ASP A 240 -3.09 10.71 29.28
CA ASP A 240 -4.18 11.46 28.64
C ASP A 240 -4.24 11.39 27.11
N ASP A 241 -3.16 11.03 26.39
CA ASP A 241 -3.22 10.87 24.93
C ASP A 241 -3.32 9.39 24.53
N ASN A 242 -4.55 9.03 24.17
CA ASN A 242 -5.12 7.69 24.14
C ASN A 242 -5.19 7.11 22.72
N ASP A 243 -4.06 7.05 22.01
CA ASP A 243 -3.98 6.33 20.74
C ASP A 243 -3.67 4.84 20.99
N ASP A 244 -4.70 4.11 21.41
CA ASP A 244 -4.64 2.66 21.67
C ASP A 244 -4.16 1.86 20.45
N GLU A 245 -4.43 2.36 19.24
CA GLU A 245 -4.03 1.68 18.00
C GLU A 245 -2.53 1.81 17.79
N LEU A 246 -1.99 3.02 17.89
CA LEU A 246 -0.55 3.24 17.84
C LEU A 246 0.18 2.49 18.96
N ARG A 247 -0.36 2.50 20.19
CA ARG A 247 0.21 1.73 21.32
C ARG A 247 0.23 0.24 21.05
N SER A 248 -0.79 -0.31 20.37
CA SER A 248 -0.86 -1.74 20.03
C SER A 248 0.24 -2.19 19.05
N LEU A 249 0.89 -1.26 18.35
CA LEU A 249 2.06 -1.54 17.54
C LEU A 249 3.32 -1.82 18.37
N PHE A 250 3.27 -1.64 19.69
CA PHE A 250 4.38 -1.84 20.62
C PHE A 250 4.01 -2.82 21.75
N SER A 251 4.96 -3.53 22.35
CA SER A 251 6.39 -3.60 22.02
C SER A 251 6.63 -4.44 20.76
N ALA A 252 7.56 -4.00 19.92
CA ALA A 252 7.93 -4.69 18.69
C ALA A 252 9.43 -4.92 18.61
N THR A 253 9.85 -6.01 17.98
CA THR A 253 11.26 -6.24 17.65
C THR A 253 11.46 -5.94 16.18
N LEU A 254 12.33 -4.98 15.88
CA LEU A 254 12.67 -4.57 14.52
C LEU A 254 14.05 -5.12 14.18
N ASN A 255 14.10 -5.99 13.17
CA ASN A 255 15.33 -6.45 12.55
C ASN A 255 15.58 -5.62 11.30
N TYR A 256 16.78 -5.05 11.15
CA TYR A 256 17.10 -4.23 10.00
C TYR A 256 18.59 -4.28 9.65
N LEU A 257 18.89 -3.93 8.41
CA LEU A 257 20.24 -3.75 7.90
C LEU A 257 20.60 -2.25 7.91
N ASP A 258 21.73 -1.90 8.51
CA ASP A 258 22.32 -0.55 8.48
C ASP A 258 23.56 -0.52 7.59
N LEU A 259 23.36 -0.12 6.33
CA LEU A 259 24.44 0.05 5.36
C LEU A 259 25.28 1.32 5.60
N HIS A 260 24.78 2.27 6.40
CA HIS A 260 25.54 3.49 6.68
C HIS A 260 26.81 3.17 7.49
N SER A 261 26.74 2.15 8.35
CA SER A 261 27.89 1.63 9.12
C SER A 261 29.10 1.25 8.24
N LEU A 262 28.89 0.97 6.96
CA LEU A 262 29.94 0.55 6.02
C LEU A 262 30.72 1.74 5.41
N GLY A 263 30.21 2.97 5.55
CA GLY A 263 30.81 4.16 4.95
C GLY A 263 30.89 4.07 3.42
N LEU A 264 29.84 3.55 2.78
CA LEU A 264 29.78 3.43 1.32
C LEU A 264 29.79 4.84 0.70
N LYS A 265 30.66 5.05 -0.30
CA LYS A 265 30.76 6.33 -1.02
C LYS A 265 29.51 6.66 -1.83
N LYS A 266 28.88 5.61 -2.37
CA LYS A 266 27.62 5.67 -3.12
C LYS A 266 26.71 4.59 -2.51
N PRO A 267 25.49 4.93 -2.07
CA PRO A 267 24.53 3.92 -1.65
C PRO A 267 24.13 3.05 -2.84
N PRO A 268 23.75 1.78 -2.64
CA PRO A 268 23.18 0.97 -3.72
C PRO A 268 21.91 1.64 -4.25
N PRO A 269 21.70 1.72 -5.57
CA PRO A 269 20.63 2.51 -6.18
C PRO A 269 19.21 2.06 -5.80
N GLN A 270 19.03 0.80 -5.37
CA GLN A 270 17.73 0.22 -5.04
C GLN A 270 17.63 -0.30 -3.60
N MET A 271 18.66 -0.08 -2.79
CA MET A 271 18.70 -0.57 -1.42
C MET A 271 18.71 0.62 -0.46
N PRO A 272 17.68 0.80 0.37
CA PRO A 272 17.69 1.86 1.35
C PRO A 272 18.82 1.63 2.35
N SER A 273 19.42 2.72 2.85
CA SER A 273 20.52 2.63 3.82
C SER A 273 20.11 1.92 5.11
N LEU A 274 18.83 2.02 5.48
CA LEU A 274 18.18 1.24 6.53
C LEU A 274 17.15 0.32 5.88
N LEU A 275 17.41 -0.98 5.83
CA LEU A 275 16.54 -1.97 5.19
C LEU A 275 15.86 -2.84 6.24
N PHE A 276 14.53 -2.87 6.26
CA PHE A 276 13.78 -3.77 7.12
C PHE A 276 13.99 -5.24 6.74
N ILE A 277 14.24 -6.10 7.73
CA ILE A 277 14.37 -7.56 7.58
C ILE A 277 13.10 -8.19 8.13
N ARG A 278 12.27 -8.70 7.23
CA ARG A 278 11.00 -9.36 7.57
C ARG A 278 11.25 -10.73 8.18
N GLN A 279 10.44 -11.08 9.19
CA GLN A 279 10.44 -12.44 9.76
C GLN A 279 10.17 -13.52 8.71
N GLU A 280 9.39 -13.17 7.69
CA GLU A 280 9.08 -14.03 6.55
C GLU A 280 10.33 -14.56 5.83
N TYR A 281 11.42 -13.81 5.78
CA TYR A 281 12.62 -14.24 5.06
C TYR A 281 13.25 -15.49 5.69
N GLU A 282 13.08 -15.69 7.00
CA GLU A 282 13.49 -16.92 7.67
C GLU A 282 12.63 -18.12 7.27
N ASP A 283 11.32 -17.92 7.10
CA ASP A 283 10.41 -18.97 6.64
C ASP A 283 10.71 -19.36 5.19
N LEU A 284 10.94 -18.37 4.33
CA LEU A 284 11.31 -18.62 2.94
C LEU A 284 12.68 -19.32 2.87
N SER A 285 13.67 -18.88 3.65
CA SER A 285 14.96 -19.57 3.74
C SER A 285 14.77 -21.03 4.12
N ARG A 286 13.96 -21.34 5.15
CA ARG A 286 13.67 -22.72 5.55
C ARG A 286 13.03 -23.54 4.44
N ILE A 287 12.12 -22.95 3.64
CA ILE A 287 11.51 -23.64 2.50
C ILE A 287 12.57 -23.92 1.42
N LEU A 288 13.44 -22.94 1.14
CA LEU A 288 14.50 -23.01 0.13
C LEU A 288 15.62 -23.98 0.52
N ASP A 289 16.02 -24.03 1.80
CA ASP A 289 17.05 -24.92 2.34
C ASP A 289 16.65 -26.40 2.24
N ASN A 290 15.35 -26.68 2.19
CA ASN A 290 14.80 -28.03 2.01
C ASN A 290 14.71 -28.45 0.54
N LEU A 291 15.09 -27.58 -0.40
CA LEU A 291 15.14 -27.92 -1.82
C LEU A 291 16.45 -28.66 -2.13
N PRO A 292 16.41 -29.80 -2.82
CA PRO A 292 17.64 -30.47 -3.25
C PRO A 292 18.51 -29.54 -4.10
N ILE A 293 19.81 -29.53 -3.83
CA ILE A 293 20.80 -28.70 -4.54
C ILE A 293 21.08 -29.33 -5.91
N ASN A 294 20.13 -29.20 -6.83
CA ASN A 294 20.29 -29.44 -8.26
C ASN A 294 19.37 -28.46 -9.01
N GLY A 295 19.67 -28.18 -10.29
CA GLY A 295 18.93 -27.18 -11.06
C GLY A 295 17.43 -27.48 -11.21
N GLY A 296 17.03 -28.74 -10.95
CA GLY A 296 15.65 -29.21 -10.89
C GLY A 296 14.89 -28.83 -9.61
N ASN A 297 15.38 -27.95 -8.75
CA ASN A 297 14.60 -27.43 -7.62
C ASN A 297 14.71 -25.91 -7.49
N SER A 298 14.65 -25.24 -8.63
CA SER A 298 14.55 -23.79 -8.67
C SER A 298 13.23 -23.31 -8.06
N ALA A 299 13.20 -22.09 -7.54
CA ALA A 299 12.03 -21.47 -6.94
C ALA A 299 11.81 -20.07 -7.51
N MET A 300 10.55 -19.68 -7.64
CA MET A 300 10.15 -18.32 -7.98
C MET A 300 9.28 -17.80 -6.84
N ILE A 301 9.64 -16.68 -6.26
CA ILE A 301 8.94 -16.03 -5.15
C ILE A 301 8.20 -14.82 -5.72
N ALA A 302 6.88 -14.87 -5.67
CA ALA A 302 6.01 -13.76 -6.03
C ALA A 302 5.47 -13.05 -4.79
N GLY A 303 5.06 -11.80 -4.91
CA GLY A 303 4.62 -11.03 -3.76
C GLY A 303 4.18 -9.60 -4.03
N GLN A 304 3.83 -8.87 -2.96
CA GLN A 304 3.62 -7.42 -3.05
C GLN A 304 4.94 -6.72 -3.42
N PRO A 305 4.90 -5.57 -4.11
CA PRO A 305 6.10 -4.78 -4.39
C PRO A 305 6.87 -4.42 -3.11
N GLY A 306 8.20 -4.52 -3.15
CA GLY A 306 9.08 -4.15 -2.02
C GLY A 306 9.58 -5.32 -1.15
N ILE A 307 9.45 -6.56 -1.61
CA ILE A 307 9.88 -7.78 -0.91
C ILE A 307 11.27 -8.23 -1.41
N GLY A 308 12.19 -7.30 -1.65
CA GLY A 308 13.49 -7.60 -2.27
C GLY A 308 14.26 -8.70 -1.53
N ILE A 309 14.51 -9.82 -2.22
CA ILE A 309 15.38 -10.93 -1.80
C ILE A 309 16.53 -11.00 -2.82
N GLY A 310 17.79 -11.11 -2.37
CA GLY A 310 18.97 -11.17 -3.26
C GLY A 310 19.88 -12.40 -3.03
N CYS A 311 20.76 -12.67 -4.02
CA CYS A 311 22.09 -13.38 -3.97
C CYS A 311 22.51 -14.44 -5.06
N LEU A 312 22.28 -14.29 -6.36
CA LEU A 312 23.31 -14.01 -7.38
C LEU A 312 22.79 -12.70 -7.95
N PHE A 313 23.66 -11.77 -8.29
CA PHE A 313 23.17 -10.45 -8.66
C PHE A 313 23.10 -10.39 -10.18
N ARG A 314 21.86 -10.43 -10.69
CA ARG A 314 21.58 -9.85 -11.99
C ARG A 314 21.37 -8.37 -11.77
N THR A 315 22.23 -7.52 -12.34
CA THR A 315 21.98 -6.08 -12.31
C THR A 315 20.89 -5.73 -13.30
N ILE A 316 20.34 -4.52 -13.20
CA ILE A 316 19.26 -4.05 -14.09
C ILE A 316 19.67 -4.15 -15.58
N GLY A 317 20.98 -4.03 -15.88
CA GLY A 317 21.55 -4.21 -17.22
C GLY A 317 21.47 -5.65 -17.75
N GLY A 318 21.30 -6.62 -16.86
CA GLY A 318 21.16 -8.03 -17.17
C GLY A 318 22.44 -8.85 -16.99
N SER A 319 23.54 -8.20 -16.63
CA SER A 319 24.82 -8.82 -16.27
C SER A 319 24.67 -9.68 -15.02
N VAL A 320 25.22 -10.89 -15.06
CA VAL A 320 25.22 -11.84 -13.95
C VAL A 320 26.59 -11.80 -13.29
N TYR A 321 26.62 -11.51 -11.99
CA TYR A 321 27.84 -11.46 -11.22
C TYR A 321 27.99 -12.69 -10.34
N HIS A 322 29.08 -13.44 -10.50
CA HIS A 322 29.51 -14.42 -9.52
C HIS A 322 30.27 -13.69 -8.41
N VAL A 323 29.71 -13.77 -7.19
CA VAL A 323 30.22 -13.10 -6.00
C VAL A 323 30.90 -14.15 -5.12
N ALA A 324 32.23 -14.23 -5.21
CA ALA A 324 33.08 -15.13 -4.42
C ALA A 324 34.20 -14.33 -3.74
N GLU A 325 35.43 -14.84 -3.66
CA GLU A 325 36.59 -14.04 -3.20
C GLU A 325 36.79 -12.75 -4.01
N SER A 326 36.30 -12.75 -5.24
CA SER A 326 36.16 -11.59 -6.12
C SER A 326 34.78 -11.57 -6.76
N ILE A 327 34.37 -10.42 -7.27
CA ILE A 327 33.20 -10.29 -8.15
C ILE A 327 33.66 -10.40 -9.59
N THR A 328 33.10 -11.35 -10.33
CA THR A 328 33.34 -11.53 -11.77
C THR A 328 32.03 -11.56 -12.53
N VAL A 329 31.98 -10.91 -13.69
CA VAL A 329 30.87 -11.08 -14.64
C VAL A 329 30.93 -12.49 -15.22
N VAL A 330 29.79 -13.14 -15.35
CA VAL A 330 29.68 -14.51 -15.85
C VAL A 330 28.66 -14.59 -16.98
N ASP A 331 29.09 -15.18 -18.08
CA ASP A 331 28.32 -15.48 -19.29
C ASP A 331 28.11 -16.99 -19.52
N GLU A 332 28.90 -17.84 -18.85
CA GLU A 332 28.74 -19.29 -18.81
C GLU A 332 29.13 -19.90 -17.45
N TRP A 333 28.57 -21.06 -17.10
CA TRP A 333 28.89 -21.73 -15.83
C TRP A 333 29.32 -23.18 -16.02
N SER A 334 30.61 -23.43 -15.88
CA SER A 334 31.22 -24.78 -15.92
C SER A 334 31.51 -25.38 -14.54
N GLY A 335 31.39 -24.58 -13.48
CA GLY A 335 31.75 -24.92 -12.10
C GLY A 335 30.89 -25.99 -11.42
N GLY A 336 30.97 -26.04 -10.09
CA GLY A 336 30.14 -26.91 -9.25
C GLY A 336 28.68 -26.43 -9.13
N PRO A 337 27.82 -27.13 -8.39
CA PRO A 337 26.47 -26.65 -8.11
C PRO A 337 26.46 -25.30 -7.40
N ILE A 338 25.61 -24.38 -7.85
CA ILE A 338 25.43 -23.04 -7.25
C ILE A 338 23.95 -22.65 -7.17
N ILE A 339 23.66 -21.64 -6.37
CA ILE A 339 22.35 -20.99 -6.29
C ILE A 339 22.46 -19.62 -6.95
N ALA A 340 21.59 -19.35 -7.91
CA ALA A 340 21.44 -18.08 -8.58
C ALA A 340 20.17 -17.37 -8.14
N PHE A 341 20.28 -16.23 -7.48
CA PHE A 341 19.11 -15.41 -7.24
C PHE A 341 18.90 -14.47 -8.43
N CYS A 342 17.66 -14.14 -8.74
CA CYS A 342 17.34 -13.29 -9.89
C CYS A 342 16.20 -12.35 -9.52
N ASP A 343 16.39 -11.06 -9.73
CA ASP A 343 15.24 -10.16 -9.85
C ASP A 343 14.71 -10.27 -11.29
N LEU A 344 13.49 -10.77 -11.42
CA LEU A 344 12.78 -10.97 -12.68
C LEU A 344 11.60 -9.99 -12.82
N ASP A 345 11.60 -8.89 -12.10
CA ASP A 345 10.71 -7.79 -12.41
C ASP A 345 11.12 -7.13 -13.74
N GLY A 346 10.13 -6.89 -14.61
CA GLY A 346 10.31 -6.31 -15.94
C GLY A 346 10.35 -7.32 -17.09
N LYS A 347 10.77 -6.87 -18.29
CA LYS A 347 10.70 -7.64 -19.55
C LYS A 347 11.93 -8.53 -19.81
N SER A 348 12.81 -8.71 -18.84
CA SER A 348 14.13 -9.29 -19.08
C SER A 348 14.18 -10.78 -18.69
N GLU A 349 14.30 -11.66 -19.68
CA GLU A 349 14.50 -13.10 -19.45
C GLU A 349 15.87 -13.35 -18.78
N PRO A 350 15.98 -14.33 -17.86
CA PRO A 350 17.28 -14.75 -17.35
C PRO A 350 18.20 -15.16 -18.51
N PRO A 351 19.52 -14.89 -18.44
CA PRO A 351 20.45 -15.42 -19.43
C PRO A 351 20.32 -16.94 -19.60
N ARG A 352 20.37 -17.39 -20.85
CA ARG A 352 20.11 -18.77 -21.25
C ARG A 352 20.96 -19.81 -20.50
N PHE A 353 22.21 -19.47 -20.17
CA PHE A 353 23.09 -20.38 -19.42
C PHE A 353 22.59 -20.65 -17.98
N LEU A 354 21.83 -19.74 -17.37
CA LEU A 354 21.22 -19.96 -16.06
C LEU A 354 20.11 -21.01 -16.14
N THR A 355 19.29 -20.94 -17.18
CA THR A 355 18.12 -21.81 -17.35
C THR A 355 18.49 -23.19 -17.92
N GLU A 356 19.55 -23.30 -18.71
CA GLU A 356 19.98 -24.57 -19.31
C GLU A 356 20.87 -25.43 -18.39
N SER A 357 21.50 -24.83 -17.37
CA SER A 357 22.44 -25.53 -16.51
C SER A 357 21.76 -26.28 -15.37
N LYS A 358 21.85 -27.62 -15.37
CA LYS A 358 21.40 -28.48 -14.24
C LYS A 358 22.20 -28.28 -12.96
N LYS A 359 23.29 -27.50 -13.00
CA LYS A 359 24.13 -27.17 -11.84
C LYS A 359 23.69 -25.87 -11.16
N ILE A 360 22.78 -25.10 -11.76
CA ILE A 360 22.37 -23.81 -11.23
C ILE A 360 20.93 -23.93 -10.73
N GLN A 361 20.74 -23.77 -9.42
CA GLN A 361 19.42 -23.61 -8.82
C GLN A 361 19.03 -22.14 -8.86
N ILE A 362 17.92 -21.78 -9.50
CA ILE A 362 17.47 -20.39 -9.59
C ILE A 362 16.49 -20.07 -8.45
N ILE A 363 16.70 -18.98 -7.73
CA ILE A 363 15.77 -18.38 -6.76
C ILE A 363 15.36 -17.00 -7.28
N ALA A 364 14.27 -16.94 -8.03
CA ALA A 364 13.80 -15.71 -8.64
C ALA A 364 12.82 -14.96 -7.73
N ALA A 365 12.85 -13.64 -7.72
CA ALA A 365 11.77 -12.77 -7.28
C ALA A 365 11.08 -12.18 -8.52
N SER A 366 9.75 -12.16 -8.57
CA SER A 366 9.01 -11.59 -9.71
C SER A 366 7.59 -11.20 -9.31
N SER A 367 6.97 -10.27 -10.02
CA SER A 367 5.52 -10.10 -9.96
C SER A 367 4.78 -11.41 -10.33
N PRO A 368 3.56 -11.64 -9.81
CA PRO A 368 2.78 -12.86 -10.02
C PRO A 368 2.75 -13.43 -11.45
N GLY A 369 2.77 -12.55 -12.46
CA GLY A 369 2.86 -12.91 -13.88
C GLY A 369 3.92 -12.12 -14.64
N GLY A 370 5.06 -11.81 -14.01
CA GLY A 370 6.22 -11.18 -14.67
C GLY A 370 6.69 -11.94 -15.92
N ALA A 371 7.81 -11.52 -16.53
CA ALA A 371 8.38 -12.20 -17.71
C ALA A 371 8.55 -13.72 -17.55
N GLY A 372 8.56 -14.21 -16.29
CA GLY A 372 7.91 -15.44 -15.82
C GLY A 372 7.45 -16.44 -16.87
N GLU A 373 6.23 -16.29 -17.38
CA GLU A 373 5.58 -17.36 -18.16
C GLU A 373 6.41 -17.79 -19.37
N LYS A 374 6.93 -16.84 -20.14
CA LYS A 374 7.68 -17.17 -21.35
C LYS A 374 8.97 -17.91 -21.07
N TRP A 375 9.74 -17.51 -20.06
CA TRP A 375 10.99 -18.21 -19.76
C TRP A 375 10.75 -19.52 -19.01
N LEU A 376 9.69 -19.60 -18.19
CA LEU A 376 9.24 -20.84 -17.57
C LEU A 376 8.87 -21.88 -18.64
N ASP A 377 8.21 -21.45 -19.72
CA ASP A 377 7.94 -22.29 -20.89
C ASP A 377 9.25 -22.76 -21.57
N THR A 378 10.29 -21.91 -21.62
CA THR A 378 11.61 -22.26 -22.19
C THR A 378 12.45 -23.18 -21.30
N VAL A 379 12.22 -23.21 -19.99
CA VAL A 379 12.82 -24.24 -19.11
C VAL A 379 12.22 -25.63 -19.38
N GLY A 380 11.23 -25.70 -20.29
CA GLY A 380 10.48 -26.90 -20.66
C GLY A 380 9.39 -27.21 -19.64
N ASP A 381 8.55 -28.22 -19.91
CA ASP A 381 7.57 -28.84 -18.99
C ASP A 381 8.25 -29.52 -17.76
N SER A 382 9.28 -28.89 -17.24
CA SER A 382 10.13 -29.25 -16.14
C SER A 382 9.31 -29.03 -14.87
N PRO A 383 8.78 -30.08 -14.20
CA PRO A 383 7.91 -29.99 -13.01
C PRO A 383 8.62 -29.46 -11.74
N TYR A 384 9.66 -28.66 -11.93
CA TYR A 384 10.78 -28.49 -11.03
C TYR A 384 10.92 -27.06 -10.50
N ILE A 385 10.20 -26.08 -11.08
CA ILE A 385 10.17 -24.71 -10.54
C ILE A 385 9.00 -24.56 -9.57
N ARG A 386 9.30 -24.37 -8.29
CA ARG A 386 8.28 -24.09 -7.29
C ARG A 386 7.93 -22.60 -7.29
N LYS A 387 6.70 -22.27 -7.67
CA LYS A 387 6.15 -20.92 -7.48
C LYS A 387 5.68 -20.77 -6.04
N LEU A 388 6.36 -19.91 -5.29
CA LEU A 388 6.08 -19.52 -3.93
C LEU A 388 5.47 -18.12 -3.91
N ILE A 389 4.68 -17.82 -2.88
CA ILE A 389 4.12 -16.48 -2.66
C ILE A 389 4.47 -15.97 -1.26
N SER A 390 4.83 -14.70 -1.19
CA SER A 390 5.12 -14.04 0.06
C SER A 390 3.87 -13.68 0.85
N THR A 391 3.99 -13.58 2.17
CA THR A 391 2.97 -12.95 3.02
C THR A 391 2.89 -11.45 2.75
N LEU A 392 1.67 -10.91 2.85
CA LEU A 392 1.44 -9.46 2.83
C LEU A 392 2.16 -8.79 4.00
N TRP A 393 2.46 -7.50 3.87
CA TRP A 393 2.93 -6.72 5.00
C TRP A 393 1.83 -6.62 6.06
N SER A 394 2.21 -6.78 7.32
CA SER A 394 1.34 -6.45 8.44
C SER A 394 1.32 -4.94 8.69
N GLN A 395 0.29 -4.47 9.40
CA GLN A 395 0.21 -3.08 9.87
C GLN A 395 1.47 -2.70 10.68
N GLN A 396 1.89 -3.54 11.62
CA GLN A 396 3.07 -3.28 12.44
C GLN A 396 4.35 -3.16 11.60
N GLU A 397 4.57 -4.07 10.63
CA GLU A 397 5.71 -3.99 9.72
C GLU A 397 5.70 -2.68 8.92
N LEU A 398 4.57 -2.31 8.32
CA LEU A 398 4.45 -1.13 7.47
C LEU A 398 4.68 0.14 8.28
N ILE A 399 3.95 0.30 9.40
CA ILE A 399 3.98 1.53 10.18
C ILE A 399 5.35 1.71 10.83
N LEU A 400 5.92 0.69 11.48
CA LEU A 400 7.22 0.83 12.14
C LEU A 400 8.36 1.04 11.14
N THR A 401 8.30 0.41 9.96
CA THR A 401 9.27 0.68 8.89
C THR A 401 9.16 2.13 8.39
N GLY A 402 7.93 2.62 8.18
CA GLY A 402 7.67 4.01 7.78
C GLY A 402 8.22 5.03 8.79
N LEU A 403 7.94 4.80 10.08
CA LEU A 403 8.35 5.69 11.17
C LEU A 403 9.86 5.65 11.41
N PHE A 404 10.46 4.45 11.55
CA PHE A 404 11.83 4.32 12.06
C PHE A 404 12.89 4.10 10.98
N LEU A 405 12.55 3.55 9.81
CA LEU A 405 13.55 3.14 8.81
C LEU A 405 13.45 3.92 7.49
N ASN A 406 12.27 4.44 7.15
CA ASN A 406 12.10 5.23 5.94
C ASN A 406 12.96 6.50 6.01
N SER A 407 13.61 6.84 4.90
CA SER A 407 14.47 8.01 4.79
C SER A 407 13.72 9.33 4.92
N HIS A 408 12.41 9.34 4.67
CA HIS A 408 11.56 10.52 4.83
C HIS A 408 10.95 10.56 6.23
N ASP A 409 10.69 11.75 6.75
CA ASP A 409 9.90 11.95 7.97
C ASP A 409 8.40 11.70 7.72
N LEU A 410 8.01 10.42 7.72
CA LEU A 410 6.62 9.99 7.54
C LEU A 410 5.87 10.04 8.87
N LEU A 411 4.73 10.73 8.90
CA LEU A 411 3.89 10.87 10.10
C LEU A 411 2.98 9.65 10.27
N TYR A 412 2.76 9.22 11.52
CA TYR A 412 1.85 8.11 11.83
C TYR A 412 0.42 8.30 11.27
N PRO A 413 -0.28 9.44 11.47
CA PRO A 413 -1.64 9.61 10.97
C PRO A 413 -1.74 9.47 9.43
N ARG A 414 -0.71 9.94 8.71
CA ARG A 414 -0.65 9.83 7.24
C ARG A 414 -0.38 8.40 6.79
N LEU A 415 0.48 7.67 7.49
CA LEU A 415 0.70 6.25 7.22
C LEU A 415 -0.60 5.47 7.45
N GLN A 416 -1.24 5.68 8.60
CA GLN A 416 -2.52 5.05 8.93
C GLN A 416 -3.59 5.36 7.88
N GLU A 417 -3.77 6.63 7.51
CA GLU A 417 -4.72 7.04 6.48
C GLU A 417 -4.46 6.32 5.15
N THR A 418 -3.21 6.27 4.69
CA THR A 418 -2.89 5.59 3.41
C THR A 418 -3.28 4.12 3.39
N THR A 419 -3.24 3.41 4.53
CA THR A 419 -3.64 2.00 4.58
C THR A 419 -5.14 1.78 4.32
N THR A 420 -5.96 2.80 4.59
CA THR A 420 -7.41 2.77 4.32
C THR A 420 -7.71 2.67 2.82
N TYR A 421 -6.82 3.18 1.98
CA TYR A 421 -6.99 3.26 0.53
C TYR A 421 -6.15 2.23 -0.21
N PHE A 422 -4.88 2.09 0.18
CA PHE A 422 -3.88 1.31 -0.55
C PHE A 422 -3.49 -0.01 0.14
N GLY A 423 -4.21 -0.40 1.20
CA GLY A 423 -3.89 -1.56 2.02
C GLY A 423 -2.51 -1.44 2.66
N TYR A 424 -1.82 -2.56 2.83
CA TYR A 424 -0.47 -2.57 3.39
C TYR A 424 0.65 -2.57 2.35
N ASN A 425 0.43 -1.97 1.17
CA ASN A 425 1.46 -1.89 0.14
C ASN A 425 2.51 -0.80 0.48
N PRO A 426 3.74 -1.16 0.89
CA PRO A 426 4.73 -0.19 1.35
C PRO A 426 5.12 0.83 0.27
N ARG A 427 5.17 0.43 -1.01
CA ARG A 427 5.59 1.32 -2.10
C ARG A 427 4.62 2.49 -2.27
N ILE A 428 3.32 2.21 -2.27
CA ILE A 428 2.30 3.24 -2.46
C ILE A 428 2.07 4.00 -1.16
N CYS A 429 1.95 3.31 -0.02
CA CYS A 429 1.76 3.95 1.28
C CYS A 429 2.90 4.93 1.61
N PHE A 430 4.17 4.51 1.53
CA PHE A 430 5.29 5.40 1.86
C PHE A 430 5.40 6.59 0.91
N ARG A 431 5.00 6.44 -0.36
CA ARG A 431 4.94 7.56 -1.30
C ARG A 431 3.81 8.51 -0.93
N ALA A 432 2.60 7.98 -0.76
CA ALA A 432 1.39 8.76 -0.48
C ALA A 432 1.45 9.48 0.88
N SER A 433 2.14 8.93 1.88
CA SER A 433 2.29 9.57 3.20
C SER A 433 3.23 10.78 3.22
N ARG A 434 3.92 11.09 2.13
CA ARG A 434 4.88 12.21 2.08
C ARG A 434 4.20 13.57 2.21
N SER A 435 3.06 13.79 1.56
CA SER A 435 2.28 15.03 1.66
C SER A 435 0.83 14.78 1.25
N PRO A 436 -0.14 15.63 1.65
CA PRO A 436 -1.52 15.48 1.21
C PRO A 436 -1.71 15.65 -0.30
N GLN A 437 -0.83 16.42 -0.95
CA GLN A 437 -0.83 16.54 -2.41
C GLN A 437 -0.48 15.20 -3.05
N ILE A 438 0.64 14.60 -2.66
CA ILE A 438 1.08 13.29 -3.19
C ILE A 438 0.06 12.19 -2.85
N PHE A 439 -0.58 12.26 -1.68
CA PHE A 439 -1.69 11.39 -1.33
C PHE A 439 -2.84 11.49 -2.34
N THR A 440 -3.29 12.72 -2.63
CA THR A 440 -4.40 12.99 -3.56
C THR A 440 -4.06 12.52 -4.98
N GLU A 441 -2.83 12.75 -5.44
CA GLU A 441 -2.33 12.30 -6.75
C GLU A 441 -2.32 10.77 -6.84
N ASN A 442 -1.77 10.07 -5.84
CA ASN A 442 -1.77 8.60 -5.83
C ASN A 442 -3.19 8.03 -5.76
N LEU A 443 -4.07 8.66 -4.97
CA LEU A 443 -5.48 8.27 -4.89
C LEU A 443 -6.18 8.40 -6.24
N ALA A 444 -5.94 9.50 -6.97
CA ALA A 444 -6.47 9.72 -8.31
C ALA A 444 -5.93 8.69 -9.31
N VAL A 445 -4.63 8.41 -9.31
CA VAL A 445 -4.01 7.40 -10.18
C VAL A 445 -4.60 6.01 -9.92
N VAL A 446 -4.70 5.59 -8.66
CA VAL A 446 -5.30 4.30 -8.31
C VAL A 446 -6.76 4.28 -8.73
N ARG A 447 -7.54 5.32 -8.43
CA ARG A 447 -8.94 5.39 -8.86
C ARG A 447 -9.09 5.25 -10.38
N THR A 448 -8.32 5.99 -11.16
CA THR A 448 -8.33 5.90 -12.63
C THR A 448 -8.04 4.48 -13.09
N LYS A 449 -7.05 3.79 -12.50
CA LYS A 449 -6.78 2.38 -12.79
C LYS A 449 -7.98 1.49 -12.52
N ILE A 450 -8.64 1.63 -11.36
CA ILE A 450 -9.83 0.85 -11.00
C ILE A 450 -10.98 1.12 -11.99
N VAL A 451 -11.20 2.38 -12.37
CA VAL A 451 -12.25 2.79 -13.32
C VAL A 451 -11.99 2.19 -14.70
N THR A 452 -10.77 2.34 -15.22
CA THR A 452 -10.37 1.76 -16.51
C THR A 452 -10.54 0.25 -16.49
N PHE A 453 -10.09 -0.40 -15.41
CA PHE A 453 -10.27 -1.84 -15.20
C PHE A 453 -11.72 -2.28 -15.32
N ALA A 454 -12.59 -1.61 -14.57
CA ALA A 454 -14.00 -1.95 -14.47
C ALA A 454 -14.74 -1.79 -15.81
N ARG A 455 -14.24 -0.91 -16.69
CA ARG A 455 -14.79 -0.66 -18.03
C ARG A 455 -14.29 -1.64 -19.07
N GLU A 456 -13.01 -1.98 -19.03
CA GLU A 456 -12.37 -2.85 -20.03
C GLU A 456 -12.72 -4.33 -19.82
N HIS A 457 -12.92 -4.77 -18.58
CA HIS A 457 -13.06 -6.18 -18.22
C HIS A 457 -14.49 -6.50 -17.80
N LEU A 458 -15.39 -6.57 -18.78
CA LEU A 458 -16.76 -7.04 -18.56
C LEU A 458 -16.79 -8.54 -18.18
N ASP A 459 -15.79 -9.31 -18.63
CA ASP A 459 -15.61 -10.70 -18.20
C ASP A 459 -14.96 -10.76 -16.81
N LYS A 460 -15.78 -11.12 -15.83
CA LYS A 460 -15.43 -11.20 -14.42
C LYS A 460 -14.50 -12.38 -14.12
N GLN A 461 -14.41 -13.37 -15.00
CA GLN A 461 -13.48 -14.48 -14.83
C GLN A 461 -12.05 -14.04 -15.17
N SER A 462 -11.90 -13.23 -16.22
CA SER A 462 -10.64 -12.58 -16.57
C SER A 462 -10.09 -11.75 -15.41
N LEU A 463 -10.96 -11.08 -14.65
CA LEU A 463 -10.56 -10.24 -13.51
C LEU A 463 -9.84 -11.01 -12.38
N LEU A 464 -10.28 -12.22 -12.04
CA LEU A 464 -9.55 -13.07 -11.10
C LEU A 464 -8.26 -13.62 -11.72
N ILE A 465 -8.33 -14.10 -12.97
CA ILE A 465 -7.18 -14.68 -13.68
C ILE A 465 -6.05 -13.64 -13.82
N GLU A 466 -6.40 -12.40 -14.17
CA GLU A 466 -5.46 -11.28 -14.33
C GLU A 466 -4.74 -10.87 -13.06
N THR A 467 -5.32 -11.19 -11.91
CA THR A 467 -4.65 -11.03 -10.61
C THR A 467 -3.41 -11.93 -10.55
N PHE A 468 -3.48 -13.12 -11.13
CA PHE A 468 -2.37 -14.08 -11.22
C PHE A 468 -1.47 -13.85 -12.43
N THR A 469 -1.97 -13.28 -13.53
CA THR A 469 -1.25 -13.17 -14.81
C THR A 469 -0.69 -11.76 -15.11
N ASN A 470 -0.58 -10.88 -14.11
CA ASN A 470 0.19 -9.61 -14.15
C ASN A 470 -0.37 -8.47 -14.99
N ASN A 471 -1.69 -8.24 -14.91
CA ASN A 471 -2.16 -6.92 -15.26
C ASN A 471 -1.84 -5.95 -14.11
N MET A 472 -1.05 -4.90 -14.39
CA MET A 472 -0.65 -3.86 -13.41
C MET A 472 -1.85 -3.25 -12.67
N ILE A 473 -3.03 -3.34 -13.28
CA ILE A 473 -4.28 -2.82 -12.77
C ILE A 473 -4.83 -3.66 -11.62
N SER A 474 -4.68 -4.99 -11.65
CA SER A 474 -5.24 -5.87 -10.61
C SER A 474 -4.60 -5.60 -9.24
N HIS A 475 -3.30 -5.32 -9.18
CA HIS A 475 -2.60 -5.02 -7.92
C HIS A 475 -3.02 -3.70 -7.24
N SER A 476 -3.85 -2.88 -7.91
CA SER A 476 -4.49 -1.69 -7.32
C SER A 476 -5.83 -2.00 -6.64
N VAL A 477 -6.39 -3.19 -6.86
CA VAL A 477 -7.68 -3.63 -6.32
C VAL A 477 -7.53 -4.84 -5.41
N PHE A 478 -6.71 -5.81 -5.83
CA PHE A 478 -6.56 -7.09 -5.17
C PHE A 478 -5.14 -7.35 -4.72
N ASP A 479 -5.02 -8.11 -3.65
CA ASP A 479 -3.78 -8.71 -3.19
C ASP A 479 -3.87 -10.23 -3.25
N ILE A 480 -2.69 -10.86 -3.25
CA ILE A 480 -2.58 -12.31 -3.18
C ILE A 480 -1.72 -12.67 -1.96
N SER A 481 -2.20 -13.63 -1.17
CA SER A 481 -1.53 -14.10 0.04
C SER A 481 -1.44 -15.63 0.09
N PRO A 482 -0.47 -16.21 0.82
CA PRO A 482 -0.36 -17.66 0.94
C PRO A 482 -1.57 -18.25 1.67
N LYS A 483 -2.05 -19.41 1.21
CA LYS A 483 -3.14 -20.13 1.90
C LYS A 483 -2.68 -20.77 3.21
N ASN A 484 -1.42 -21.21 3.25
CA ASN A 484 -0.80 -21.95 4.34
C ASN A 484 0.73 -21.72 4.33
N ASN A 485 1.44 -22.34 5.28
CA ASN A 485 2.89 -22.19 5.44
C ASN A 485 3.73 -22.81 4.31
N TRP A 486 3.13 -23.60 3.40
CA TRP A 486 3.81 -24.09 2.20
C TRP A 486 3.98 -23.00 1.14
N ARG A 487 3.21 -21.90 1.26
CA ARG A 487 3.33 -20.71 0.42
C ARG A 487 3.23 -20.99 -1.08
N LEU A 488 2.57 -22.07 -1.50
CA LEU A 488 2.45 -22.41 -2.92
C LEU A 488 1.57 -21.39 -3.64
N PHE A 489 2.08 -20.80 -4.72
CA PHE A 489 1.38 -19.81 -5.53
C PHE A 489 0.06 -20.35 -6.12
N ALA A 490 0.09 -21.61 -6.59
CA ALA A 490 -1.10 -22.30 -7.11
C ALA A 490 -2.19 -22.54 -6.05
N GLN A 491 -1.91 -22.26 -4.77
CA GLN A 491 -2.89 -22.33 -3.68
C GLN A 491 -3.18 -20.96 -3.07
N ALA A 492 -2.67 -19.87 -3.66
CA ALA A 492 -2.77 -18.57 -3.04
C ALA A 492 -4.23 -18.08 -2.94
N LYS A 493 -4.47 -17.19 -1.98
CA LYS A 493 -5.76 -16.57 -1.69
C LYS A 493 -5.78 -15.18 -2.29
N VAL A 494 -6.90 -14.79 -2.87
CA VAL A 494 -7.15 -13.43 -3.36
C VAL A 494 -7.99 -12.67 -2.35
N GLY A 495 -7.55 -11.46 -2.00
CA GLY A 495 -8.29 -10.50 -1.18
C GLY A 495 -8.37 -9.15 -1.88
N ALA A 496 -9.26 -8.28 -1.40
CA ALA A 496 -9.25 -6.86 -1.76
C ALA A 496 -8.15 -6.15 -0.97
N ILE A 497 -7.41 -5.27 -1.65
CA ILE A 497 -6.34 -4.48 -1.04
C ILE A 497 -6.87 -3.55 0.05
N SER A 498 -8.09 -3.03 -0.14
CA SER A 498 -8.77 -2.20 0.85
C SER A 498 -10.29 -2.20 0.65
N PRO A 499 -11.05 -1.93 1.74
CA PRO A 499 -12.44 -1.49 1.71
C PRO A 499 -12.79 -0.48 0.59
N TRP A 500 -11.96 0.55 0.45
CA TRP A 500 -12.20 1.65 -0.48
C TRP A 500 -12.04 1.21 -1.93
N ALA A 501 -11.00 0.43 -2.23
CA ALA A 501 -10.74 -0.05 -3.58
C ALA A 501 -11.89 -0.95 -4.06
N LEU A 502 -12.39 -1.82 -3.19
CA LEU A 502 -13.51 -2.71 -3.48
C LEU A 502 -14.82 -1.94 -3.70
N ASP A 503 -15.13 -0.94 -2.86
CA ASP A 503 -16.29 -0.07 -3.07
C ASP A 503 -16.20 0.72 -4.38
N THR A 504 -15.02 1.24 -4.69
CA THR A 504 -14.77 1.97 -5.94
C THR A 504 -15.06 1.08 -7.14
N LEU A 505 -14.51 -0.15 -7.15
CA LEU A 505 -14.79 -1.15 -8.18
C LEU A 505 -16.31 -1.41 -8.32
N PHE A 506 -17.01 -1.61 -7.20
CA PHE A 506 -18.44 -1.92 -7.21
C PHE A 506 -19.31 -0.77 -7.68
N ASN A 507 -18.97 0.46 -7.32
CA ASN A 507 -19.74 1.62 -7.76
C ASN A 507 -19.59 1.80 -9.27
N GLU A 508 -18.37 1.70 -9.82
CA GLU A 508 -18.12 1.78 -11.26
C GLU A 508 -18.83 0.65 -12.03
N HIS A 509 -18.80 -0.59 -11.51
CA HIS A 509 -19.55 -1.69 -12.10
C HIS A 509 -21.06 -1.47 -12.03
N LYS A 510 -21.59 -0.97 -10.91
CA LYS A 510 -23.02 -0.70 -10.74
C LYS A 510 -23.53 0.37 -11.71
N GLU A 511 -22.71 1.39 -11.99
CA GLU A 511 -23.04 2.44 -12.98
C GLU A 511 -23.16 1.87 -14.40
N GLN A 512 -22.40 0.82 -14.73
CA GLN A 512 -22.48 0.15 -16.04
C GLN A 512 -23.60 -0.89 -16.09
N GLN A 513 -23.76 -1.68 -15.02
CA GLN A 513 -24.73 -2.77 -14.91
C GLN A 513 -25.14 -2.95 -13.44
N GLU A 514 -26.42 -2.74 -13.13
CA GLU A 514 -26.96 -2.79 -11.74
C GLU A 514 -26.61 -4.10 -11.01
N GLU A 515 -26.49 -5.21 -11.75
CA GLU A 515 -26.21 -6.55 -11.20
C GLU A 515 -24.74 -6.97 -11.28
N ALA A 516 -23.84 -6.10 -11.75
CA ALA A 516 -22.48 -6.54 -12.05
C ALA A 516 -21.74 -7.09 -10.83
N SER A 517 -21.83 -6.39 -9.70
CA SER A 517 -21.17 -6.78 -8.44
C SER A 517 -21.74 -8.08 -7.86
N TYR A 518 -23.04 -8.34 -8.00
CA TYR A 518 -23.64 -9.61 -7.57
C TYR A 518 -23.21 -10.77 -8.45
N ASN A 519 -23.22 -10.57 -9.77
CA ASN A 519 -22.74 -11.57 -10.72
C ASN A 519 -21.25 -11.88 -10.49
N PHE A 520 -20.45 -10.87 -10.11
CA PHE A 520 -19.05 -11.08 -9.72
C PHE A 520 -18.96 -11.89 -8.42
N TYR A 521 -19.77 -11.56 -7.41
CA TYR A 521 -19.84 -12.32 -6.17
C TYR A 521 -20.19 -13.79 -6.42
N LYS A 522 -21.18 -14.06 -7.27
CA LYS A 522 -21.58 -15.42 -7.65
C LYS A 522 -20.48 -16.19 -8.35
N LEU A 523 -19.78 -15.56 -9.29
CA LEU A 523 -18.66 -16.16 -9.98
C LEU A 523 -17.60 -16.63 -8.98
N ILE A 524 -17.14 -15.72 -8.12
CA ILE A 524 -16.06 -16.02 -7.17
C ILE A 524 -16.51 -16.93 -6.03
N SER A 525 -17.82 -17.08 -5.79
CA SER A 525 -18.33 -17.93 -4.72
C SER A 525 -17.99 -19.42 -4.90
N THR A 526 -17.72 -19.82 -6.14
CA THR A 526 -17.33 -21.18 -6.54
C THR A 526 -15.81 -21.36 -6.63
N ASP A 527 -15.04 -20.27 -6.58
CA ASP A 527 -13.58 -20.30 -6.70
C ASP A 527 -12.92 -20.50 -5.32
N PRO A 528 -12.17 -21.60 -5.11
CA PRO A 528 -11.50 -21.88 -3.84
C PRO A 528 -10.40 -20.87 -3.47
N HIS A 529 -9.85 -20.12 -4.44
CA HIS A 529 -8.82 -19.09 -4.23
C HIS A 529 -9.43 -17.75 -3.78
N ALA A 530 -10.68 -17.48 -4.15
CA ALA A 530 -11.35 -16.22 -3.87
C ALA A 530 -12.16 -16.22 -2.56
N GLY A 531 -12.00 -17.23 -1.69
CA GLY A 531 -12.76 -17.33 -0.44
C GLY A 531 -12.59 -16.13 0.50
N THR A 532 -11.40 -15.51 0.53
CA THR A 532 -11.16 -14.27 1.30
C THR A 532 -11.93 -13.11 0.68
N LEU A 533 -11.76 -12.85 -0.61
CA LEU A 533 -12.49 -11.81 -1.34
C LEU A 533 -14.01 -12.00 -1.21
N ARG A 534 -14.54 -13.22 -1.40
CA ARG A 534 -15.97 -13.53 -1.20
C ARG A 534 -16.46 -13.08 0.18
N GLY A 535 -15.69 -13.37 1.22
CA GLY A 535 -15.99 -12.94 2.59
C GLY A 535 -16.07 -11.42 2.71
N GLN A 536 -15.05 -10.72 2.22
CA GLN A 536 -15.00 -9.25 2.21
C GLN A 536 -16.19 -8.66 1.44
N MET A 537 -16.52 -9.19 0.26
CA MET A 537 -17.66 -8.72 -0.53
C MET A 537 -19.00 -8.90 0.20
N PHE A 538 -19.21 -10.07 0.82
CA PHE A 538 -20.42 -10.37 1.58
C PHE A 538 -20.54 -9.47 2.81
N GLU A 539 -19.47 -9.28 3.57
CA GLU A 539 -19.39 -8.35 4.71
C GLU A 539 -19.83 -6.95 4.30
N ARG A 540 -19.23 -6.39 3.24
CA ARG A 540 -19.57 -5.04 2.78
C ARG A 540 -21.05 -4.89 2.44
N GLN A 541 -21.62 -5.84 1.71
CA GLN A 541 -23.03 -5.75 1.32
C GLN A 541 -23.98 -6.02 2.48
N ALA A 542 -23.66 -6.94 3.38
CA ALA A 542 -24.46 -7.18 4.58
C ALA A 542 -24.49 -5.94 5.49
N LEU A 543 -23.33 -5.30 5.73
CA LEU A 543 -23.27 -4.07 6.52
C LEU A 543 -24.00 -2.92 5.81
N LYS A 544 -23.85 -2.78 4.49
CA LYS A 544 -24.58 -1.78 3.68
C LYS A 544 -26.10 -2.00 3.75
N TYR A 545 -26.55 -3.26 3.66
CA TYR A 545 -27.95 -3.64 3.78
C TYR A 545 -28.50 -3.25 5.16
N LEU A 546 -27.84 -3.66 6.25
CA LEU A 546 -28.28 -3.35 7.62
C LEU A 546 -28.32 -1.83 7.89
N SER A 547 -27.28 -1.11 7.47
CA SER A 547 -27.24 0.36 7.59
C SER A 547 -28.28 1.08 6.71
N GLY A 548 -28.76 0.43 5.64
CA GLY A 548 -29.74 1.00 4.71
C GLY A 548 -31.20 0.76 5.11
N LEU A 549 -31.47 0.06 6.21
CA LEU A 549 -32.84 -0.18 6.69
C LEU A 549 -33.46 1.12 7.19
N GLU A 550 -34.50 1.59 6.50
CA GLU A 550 -35.21 2.84 6.84
C GLU A 550 -36.16 2.70 8.03
N GLU A 551 -36.52 1.46 8.38
CA GLU A 551 -37.47 1.14 9.43
C GLU A 551 -36.94 0.06 10.38
N LYS A 552 -37.57 -0.05 11.54
CA LYS A 552 -37.30 -1.13 12.49
C LYS A 552 -37.64 -2.45 11.82
N THR A 553 -36.62 -3.30 11.69
CA THR A 553 -36.76 -4.58 10.96
C THR A 553 -36.55 -5.73 11.92
N GLN A 554 -37.44 -6.71 11.87
CA GLN A 554 -37.34 -7.92 12.68
C GLN A 554 -36.61 -9.02 11.91
N PHE A 555 -35.61 -9.60 12.54
CA PHE A 555 -34.84 -10.72 12.04
C PHE A 555 -35.05 -11.94 12.93
N THR A 556 -35.22 -13.10 12.33
CA THR A 556 -35.14 -14.36 13.08
C THR A 556 -33.67 -14.74 13.23
N ILE A 557 -33.20 -14.85 14.46
CA ILE A 557 -31.85 -15.32 14.78
C ILE A 557 -31.93 -16.63 15.57
N ARG A 558 -30.91 -17.48 15.41
CA ARG A 558 -30.81 -18.76 16.13
C ARG A 558 -29.69 -18.71 17.15
N SER A 559 -29.99 -19.01 18.41
CA SER A 559 -29.00 -19.20 19.47
C SER A 559 -28.07 -20.35 19.11
N LEU A 560 -26.76 -20.12 19.18
CA LEU A 560 -25.75 -21.16 18.92
C LEU A 560 -25.50 -22.06 20.13
N THR A 561 -26.09 -21.76 21.29
CA THR A 561 -25.95 -22.60 22.50
C THR A 561 -27.03 -23.67 22.59
N ASP A 562 -28.29 -23.32 22.31
CA ASP A 562 -29.44 -24.23 22.48
C ASP A 562 -30.30 -24.36 21.21
N SER A 563 -29.87 -23.78 20.09
CA SER A 563 -30.55 -23.80 18.79
C SER A 563 -31.96 -23.20 18.77
N LYS A 564 -32.38 -22.51 19.83
CA LYS A 564 -33.67 -21.81 19.84
C LYS A 564 -33.63 -20.59 18.94
N THR A 565 -34.73 -20.36 18.24
CA THR A 565 -34.93 -19.15 17.44
C THR A 565 -35.55 -18.05 18.27
N GLU A 566 -35.06 -16.82 18.11
CA GLU A 566 -35.64 -15.61 18.69
C GLU A 566 -35.78 -14.50 17.64
N ILE A 567 -36.63 -13.53 17.93
CA ILE A 567 -36.80 -12.34 17.09
C ILE A 567 -35.87 -11.24 17.61
N TRP A 568 -34.91 -10.85 16.79
CA TRP A 568 -34.07 -9.69 17.01
C TRP A 568 -34.61 -8.51 16.23
N THR A 569 -34.80 -7.37 16.88
CA THR A 569 -35.28 -6.15 16.23
C THR A 569 -34.08 -5.25 15.97
N TYR A 570 -33.72 -5.09 14.70
CA TYR A 570 -32.76 -4.08 14.29
C TYR A 570 -33.40 -2.69 14.37
N PRO A 571 -32.78 -1.70 15.04
CA PRO A 571 -33.44 -0.46 15.41
C PRO A 571 -33.53 0.60 14.29
N GLY A 572 -33.54 0.20 13.01
CA GLY A 572 -33.54 1.10 11.84
C GLY A 572 -34.60 2.23 11.93
N PRO A 573 -34.31 3.44 11.43
CA PRO A 573 -33.08 3.85 10.74
C PRO A 573 -31.96 4.21 11.72
N THR A 574 -30.81 3.54 11.58
CA THR A 574 -29.59 3.87 12.32
C THR A 574 -28.65 4.62 11.40
N GLY A 575 -28.22 5.83 11.79
CA GLY A 575 -27.10 6.46 11.11
C GLY A 575 -25.89 5.53 11.22
N ARG A 576 -25.30 5.15 10.08
CA ARG A 576 -24.00 4.47 10.04
C ARG A 576 -22.93 5.50 10.42
N SER A 577 -22.22 5.24 11.50
CA SER A 577 -21.09 6.05 11.93
C SER A 577 -19.82 5.21 11.87
N LEU A 578 -18.83 5.71 11.15
CA LEU A 578 -17.49 5.15 11.20
C LEU A 578 -16.83 5.54 12.52
N PHE A 579 -16.05 4.64 13.12
CA PHE A 579 -15.34 4.94 14.36
C PHE A 579 -13.89 4.45 14.35
N THR A 580 -13.06 5.19 15.07
CA THR A 580 -11.72 4.81 15.51
C THR A 580 -11.77 4.43 17.00
N SER A 581 -10.71 3.81 17.51
CA SER A 581 -10.60 3.51 18.95
C SER A 581 -10.76 4.78 19.82
N SER A 582 -10.34 5.95 19.33
CA SER A 582 -10.43 7.22 20.05
C SER A 582 -11.83 7.88 20.02
N THR A 583 -12.66 7.58 19.02
CA THR A 583 -13.96 8.26 18.83
C THR A 583 -15.16 7.45 19.31
N VAL A 584 -15.03 6.13 19.42
CA VAL A 584 -16.13 5.21 19.76
C VAL A 584 -16.82 5.50 21.09
N ALA A 585 -16.06 5.81 22.15
CA ALA A 585 -16.63 6.09 23.47
C ALA A 585 -17.49 7.36 23.45
N GLN A 586 -17.05 8.40 22.74
CA GLN A 586 -17.79 9.65 22.57
C GLN A 586 -19.08 9.42 21.78
N LEU A 587 -19.01 8.66 20.68
CA LEU A 587 -20.18 8.32 19.85
C LEU A 587 -21.22 7.53 20.65
N LEU A 588 -20.79 6.51 21.41
CA LEU A 588 -21.66 5.73 22.28
C LEU A 588 -22.27 6.59 23.40
N GLN A 589 -21.48 7.46 24.03
CA GLN A 589 -21.96 8.30 25.12
C GLN A 589 -23.04 9.27 24.64
N GLY A 590 -22.84 9.88 23.46
CA GLY A 590 -23.85 10.71 22.81
C GLY A 590 -25.13 9.94 22.51
N ALA A 591 -25.02 8.72 21.97
CA ALA A 591 -26.16 7.86 21.67
C ALA A 591 -26.93 7.43 22.92
N VAL A 592 -26.24 7.04 24.00
CA VAL A 592 -26.83 6.67 25.29
C VAL A 592 -27.52 7.86 25.94
N ALA A 593 -26.88 9.02 25.98
CA ALA A 593 -27.47 10.22 26.56
C ALA A 593 -28.76 10.65 25.85
N GLN A 594 -28.83 10.44 24.53
CA GLN A 594 -30.00 10.76 23.72
C GLN A 594 -31.02 9.62 23.63
N SER A 595 -30.73 8.45 24.21
CA SER A 595 -31.51 7.21 24.00
C SER A 595 -31.80 6.97 22.52
N LYS A 596 -30.78 7.16 21.67
CA LYS A 596 -30.89 7.03 20.21
C LYS A 596 -30.08 5.81 19.75
N PRO A 597 -30.63 4.94 18.88
CA PRO A 597 -29.88 3.83 18.35
C PRO A 597 -28.76 4.31 17.41
N ILE A 598 -27.64 3.59 17.39
CA ILE A 598 -26.50 3.88 16.51
C ILE A 598 -25.85 2.59 16.00
N HIS A 599 -25.43 2.61 14.73
CA HIS A 599 -24.67 1.52 14.10
C HIS A 599 -23.25 2.00 13.82
N LEU A 600 -22.31 1.43 14.56
CA LEU A 600 -20.91 1.80 14.58
C LEU A 600 -20.11 0.77 13.76
N VAL A 601 -19.37 1.23 12.75
CA VAL A 601 -18.50 0.38 11.92
C VAL A 601 -17.05 0.84 12.11
N PRO A 602 -16.11 -0.05 12.48
CA PRO A 602 -14.72 0.33 12.67
C PRO A 602 -14.11 0.83 11.36
N THR A 603 -13.23 1.82 11.45
CA THR A 603 -12.39 2.24 10.32
C THR A 603 -11.21 1.31 10.11
N ASP A 604 -10.73 0.68 11.19
CA ASP A 604 -9.67 -0.33 11.15
C ASP A 604 -10.24 -1.63 10.54
N PRO A 605 -9.75 -2.04 9.35
CA PRO A 605 -10.21 -3.26 8.69
C PRO A 605 -9.84 -4.54 9.44
N HIS A 606 -8.98 -4.48 10.46
CA HIS A 606 -8.54 -5.63 11.25
C HIS A 606 -9.05 -5.58 12.70
N PHE A 607 -10.12 -4.84 12.97
CA PHE A 607 -10.68 -4.76 14.30
C PHE A 607 -10.99 -6.17 14.86
N PRO A 608 -10.32 -6.62 15.94
CA PRO A 608 -10.21 -8.05 16.25
C PRO A 608 -11.39 -8.54 17.09
N ALA A 609 -12.63 -8.51 16.60
CA ALA A 609 -13.77 -9.22 17.23
C ALA A 609 -15.10 -9.15 16.48
N VAL A 610 -15.38 -8.00 15.86
CA VAL A 610 -16.67 -7.66 15.25
C VAL A 610 -16.45 -6.71 14.08
N ASP A 611 -17.28 -6.83 13.05
CA ASP A 611 -17.26 -5.93 11.89
C ASP A 611 -18.17 -4.72 12.11
N SER A 612 -19.06 -4.77 13.10
CA SER A 612 -19.78 -3.59 13.60
C SER A 612 -20.40 -3.79 14.99
N ILE A 613 -20.78 -2.67 15.61
CA ILE A 613 -21.46 -2.61 16.90
C ILE A 613 -22.78 -1.88 16.72
N VAL A 614 -23.86 -2.42 17.27
CA VAL A 614 -25.17 -1.77 17.30
C VAL A 614 -25.53 -1.50 18.75
N TYR A 615 -25.86 -0.24 19.05
CA TYR A 615 -26.51 0.12 20.30
C TYR A 615 -28.00 0.34 20.05
N ASP A 616 -28.84 -0.39 20.77
CA ASP A 616 -30.27 -0.17 20.87
C ASP A 616 -30.63 0.15 22.33
N PRO A 617 -31.24 1.32 22.63
CA PRO A 617 -31.73 1.65 23.96
C PRO A 617 -32.62 0.58 24.60
N GLY A 618 -33.37 -0.19 23.79
CA GLY A 618 -34.26 -1.25 24.26
C GLY A 618 -33.61 -2.63 24.41
N GLN A 619 -32.55 -2.92 23.65
CA GLN A 619 -31.95 -4.28 23.54
C GLN A 619 -30.46 -4.34 23.90
N ARG A 620 -29.86 -3.22 24.32
CA ARG A 620 -28.45 -3.05 24.70
C ARG A 620 -27.49 -3.12 23.51
N LEU A 621 -26.23 -3.45 23.77
CA LEU A 621 -25.15 -3.50 22.78
C LEU A 621 -25.07 -4.89 22.15
N ALA A 622 -25.08 -4.93 20.82
CA ALA A 622 -24.89 -6.13 20.03
C ALA A 622 -23.64 -5.97 19.15
N GLY A 623 -22.77 -6.98 19.16
CA GLY A 623 -21.68 -7.12 18.19
C GLY A 623 -22.17 -7.88 16.96
N ILE A 624 -21.78 -7.43 15.78
CA ILE A 624 -22.08 -8.09 14.51
C ILE A 624 -20.77 -8.57 13.91
N GLN A 625 -20.67 -9.87 13.63
CA GLN A 625 -19.57 -10.46 12.88
C GLN A 625 -20.16 -11.08 11.61
N VAL A 626 -19.85 -10.51 10.46
CA VAL A 626 -20.23 -11.05 9.16
C VAL A 626 -19.18 -12.06 8.69
N THR A 627 -19.62 -13.21 8.18
CA THR A 627 -18.69 -14.20 7.64
C THR A 627 -19.33 -15.14 6.63
N VAL A 628 -18.50 -15.67 5.74
CA VAL A 628 -18.84 -16.76 4.82
C VAL A 628 -18.12 -18.07 5.17
N ARG A 629 -17.40 -18.10 6.29
CA ARG A 629 -16.71 -19.29 6.79
C ARG A 629 -17.61 -20.03 7.76
N PRO A 630 -17.66 -21.38 7.75
CA PRO A 630 -18.44 -22.15 8.72
C PRO A 630 -17.87 -22.05 10.15
N THR A 631 -16.58 -21.71 10.26
CA THR A 631 -15.85 -21.56 11.52
C THR A 631 -15.08 -20.26 11.54
N HIS A 632 -15.18 -19.51 12.64
CA HIS A 632 -14.54 -18.22 12.87
C HIS A 632 -14.30 -18.02 14.38
N THR A 633 -13.04 -18.07 14.81
CA THR A 633 -12.71 -17.83 16.23
C THR A 633 -13.02 -16.38 16.62
N VAL A 634 -13.66 -16.17 17.77
CA VAL A 634 -13.92 -14.85 18.33
C VAL A 634 -12.68 -14.37 19.08
N ALA A 635 -12.02 -13.33 18.55
CA ALA A 635 -10.85 -12.76 19.20
C ALA A 635 -11.24 -12.02 20.49
N VAL A 636 -10.83 -12.57 21.64
CA VAL A 636 -11.12 -11.99 22.96
C VAL A 636 -10.53 -10.58 23.12
N ALA A 637 -9.37 -10.32 22.51
CA ALA A 637 -8.70 -9.04 22.57
C ALA A 637 -9.58 -7.87 22.09
N GLY A 638 -10.37 -8.03 21.02
CA GLY A 638 -11.28 -6.97 20.58
C GLY A 638 -12.49 -6.81 21.49
N LEU A 639 -12.97 -7.88 22.13
CA LEU A 639 -14.03 -7.78 23.14
C LEU A 639 -13.57 -7.04 24.40
N GLU A 640 -12.34 -7.32 24.85
CA GLU A 640 -11.67 -6.58 25.92
C GLU A 640 -11.51 -5.11 25.56
N LYS A 641 -11.12 -4.82 24.32
CA LYS A 641 -11.02 -3.45 23.78
C LYS A 641 -12.38 -2.75 23.76
N ILE A 642 -13.46 -3.40 23.33
CA ILE A 642 -14.80 -2.82 23.41
C ILE A 642 -15.18 -2.54 24.87
N GLN A 643 -14.89 -3.47 25.78
CA GLN A 643 -15.21 -3.30 27.19
C GLN A 643 -14.40 -2.18 27.85
N SER A 644 -13.17 -1.91 27.41
CA SER A 644 -12.33 -0.82 27.95
C SER A 644 -12.92 0.56 27.66
N TRP A 645 -13.61 0.73 26.52
CA TRP A 645 -14.30 1.97 26.18
C TRP A 645 -15.51 2.27 27.08
N LEU A 646 -16.09 1.25 27.72
CA LEU A 646 -17.29 1.38 28.55
C LEU A 646 -16.94 1.69 30.02
N LYS A 647 -16.32 2.84 30.29
CA LYS A 647 -15.79 3.19 31.62
C LYS A 647 -16.86 3.15 32.73
N LEU A 648 -16.50 2.61 33.90
CA LEU A 648 -17.42 2.38 35.05
C LEU A 648 -18.04 3.64 35.64
N ASN A 649 -17.37 4.79 35.52
CA ASN A 649 -17.79 6.08 36.05
C ASN A 649 -18.54 6.94 35.01
N THR A 650 -19.02 6.33 33.92
CA THR A 650 -19.75 7.01 32.84
C THR A 650 -21.11 6.36 32.61
N PRO A 651 -22.04 7.01 31.88
CA PRO A 651 -23.29 6.38 31.48
C PRO A 651 -23.11 5.06 30.70
N LEU A 652 -21.93 4.84 30.10
CA LEU A 652 -21.59 3.61 29.38
C LEU A 652 -21.41 2.39 30.29
N ALA A 653 -21.26 2.57 31.60
CA ALA A 653 -21.12 1.47 32.55
C ALA A 653 -22.27 0.45 32.47
N ALA A 654 -23.48 0.93 32.18
CA ALA A 654 -24.67 0.10 32.00
C ALA A 654 -24.58 -0.85 30.80
N LEU A 655 -23.72 -0.55 29.82
CA LEU A 655 -23.51 -1.36 28.63
C LEU A 655 -22.44 -2.47 28.83
N ARG A 656 -21.71 -2.47 29.96
CA ARG A 656 -20.66 -3.47 30.22
C ARG A 656 -21.24 -4.88 30.36
N PRO A 657 -20.53 -5.92 29.85
CA PRO A 657 -21.03 -7.27 29.93
C PRO A 657 -20.73 -7.91 31.30
N SER A 658 -21.69 -8.67 31.84
CA SER A 658 -21.57 -9.34 33.14
C SER A 658 -22.20 -10.74 33.16
N ILE A 659 -21.60 -11.67 33.92
CA ILE A 659 -22.04 -13.07 34.02
C ILE A 659 -23.45 -13.23 34.62
N PRO A 660 -23.84 -12.53 35.70
CA PRO A 660 -25.18 -12.72 36.27
C PRO A 660 -26.27 -11.91 35.55
N GLY A 661 -25.95 -11.20 34.46
CA GLY A 661 -26.84 -10.14 33.98
C GLY A 661 -26.64 -9.74 32.53
N ASN A 662 -25.92 -8.64 32.29
CA ASN A 662 -25.88 -7.97 31.01
C ASN A 662 -25.05 -8.76 30.01
N HIS A 663 -25.62 -9.80 29.41
CA HIS A 663 -24.92 -10.51 28.34
C HIS A 663 -24.90 -9.63 27.09
N TRP A 664 -23.76 -9.60 26.41
CA TRP A 664 -23.72 -9.07 25.05
C TRP A 664 -24.25 -10.11 24.08
N ARG A 665 -24.90 -9.64 23.02
CA ARG A 665 -25.26 -10.48 21.88
C ARG A 665 -24.15 -10.36 20.84
N LEU A 666 -23.56 -11.48 20.46
CA LEU A 666 -22.68 -11.56 19.29
C LEU A 666 -23.44 -12.27 18.17
N ILE A 667 -23.82 -11.52 17.14
CA ILE A 667 -24.63 -12.02 16.03
C ILE A 667 -23.71 -12.29 14.84
N PHE A 668 -23.58 -13.56 14.47
CA PHE A 668 -22.92 -13.98 13.24
C PHE A 668 -23.86 -13.81 12.06
N VAL A 669 -23.53 -12.92 11.13
CA VAL A 669 -24.30 -12.72 9.90
C VAL A 669 -23.66 -13.55 8.80
N VAL A 670 -24.41 -14.51 8.27
CA VAL A 670 -23.91 -15.50 7.30
C VAL A 670 -24.86 -15.63 6.11
N PRO A 671 -24.40 -16.20 4.98
CA PRO A 671 -25.30 -16.63 3.91
C PRO A 671 -26.44 -17.52 4.45
N HIS A 672 -27.66 -17.30 3.96
CA HIS A 672 -28.87 -17.94 4.49
C HIS A 672 -28.79 -19.48 4.56
N ASP A 673 -28.19 -20.10 3.53
CA ASP A 673 -27.97 -21.54 3.44
C ASP A 673 -27.02 -22.09 4.52
N MET A 674 -26.10 -21.26 5.02
CA MET A 674 -25.18 -21.63 6.10
C MET A 674 -25.80 -21.52 7.50
N ALA A 675 -26.84 -20.69 7.68
CA ALA A 675 -27.34 -20.34 9.00
C ALA A 675 -27.93 -21.51 9.79
N LEU A 676 -28.48 -22.51 9.11
CA LEU A 676 -29.06 -23.70 9.76
C LEU A 676 -27.99 -24.60 10.39
N THR A 677 -26.84 -24.75 9.75
CA THR A 677 -25.75 -25.63 10.19
C THR A 677 -24.61 -24.88 10.88
N TYR A 678 -24.72 -23.56 11.03
CA TYR A 678 -23.68 -22.75 11.67
C TYR A 678 -23.53 -23.13 13.15
N GLU A 679 -22.31 -23.45 13.58
CA GLU A 679 -22.04 -23.92 14.94
C GLU A 679 -21.58 -22.79 15.85
N LYS A 680 -21.57 -23.06 17.17
CA LYS A 680 -21.01 -22.15 18.16
C LYS A 680 -19.52 -21.96 17.92
N GLN A 681 -19.07 -20.71 17.95
CA GLN A 681 -17.70 -20.36 17.66
C GLN A 681 -16.84 -20.34 18.92
N ALA A 682 -15.60 -20.80 18.80
CA ALA A 682 -14.63 -20.78 19.89
C ALA A 682 -14.11 -19.36 20.15
N TYR A 683 -13.69 -19.08 21.38
CA TYR A 683 -13.02 -17.84 21.74
C TYR A 683 -11.50 -18.02 21.72
N GLU A 684 -10.79 -17.12 21.04
CA GLU A 684 -9.32 -17.14 20.99
C GLU A 684 -8.79 -16.65 22.33
N LYS A 685 -7.95 -17.44 23.00
CA LYS A 685 -7.31 -17.07 24.27
C LYS A 685 -8.31 -16.74 25.39
N ASP A 686 -9.54 -17.24 25.34
CA ASP A 686 -10.39 -17.19 26.54
C ASP A 686 -9.70 -17.99 27.64
N THR A 687 -9.59 -17.37 28.81
CA THR A 687 -8.91 -17.94 29.98
C THR A 687 -9.49 -19.32 30.32
N THR A 688 -8.76 -20.11 31.11
CA THR A 688 -9.19 -21.45 31.56
C THR A 688 -10.57 -21.48 32.26
N LEU A 689 -11.10 -20.32 32.67
CA LEU A 689 -12.40 -20.18 33.34
C LEU A 689 -13.59 -19.92 32.39
N ASN A 690 -13.36 -19.84 31.07
CA ASN A 690 -14.39 -19.53 30.07
C ASN A 690 -15.13 -18.22 30.42
N TYR A 691 -14.36 -17.16 30.68
CA TYR A 691 -14.89 -15.92 31.23
C TYR A 691 -15.76 -15.19 30.21
N TRP A 692 -15.30 -15.13 28.96
CA TRP A 692 -16.01 -14.46 27.88
C TRP A 692 -17.19 -15.26 27.36
N SER A 693 -17.06 -16.59 27.30
CA SER A 693 -18.19 -17.45 26.89
C SER A 693 -19.38 -17.41 27.84
N LYS A 694 -19.20 -16.94 29.09
CA LYS A 694 -20.26 -16.74 30.09
C LYS A 694 -20.89 -15.35 30.06
N LYS A 695 -20.31 -14.42 29.29
CA LYS A 695 -20.74 -13.02 29.19
C LYS A 695 -21.38 -12.68 27.85
N ILE A 696 -21.22 -13.56 26.87
CA ILE A 696 -21.60 -13.31 25.49
C ILE A 696 -22.44 -14.48 25.00
N ASP A 697 -23.66 -14.15 24.58
CA ASP A 697 -24.53 -15.09 23.91
C ASP A 697 -24.28 -14.98 22.40
N GLN A 698 -24.00 -16.10 21.76
CA GLN A 698 -23.75 -16.16 20.33
C GLN A 698 -25.01 -16.56 19.58
N PHE A 699 -25.31 -15.83 18.51
CA PHE A 699 -26.45 -16.05 17.63
C PHE A 699 -26.00 -16.10 16.18
N VAL A 700 -26.81 -16.70 15.32
CA VAL A 700 -26.62 -16.63 13.86
C VAL A 700 -27.84 -16.02 13.18
N LEU A 701 -27.59 -15.13 12.23
CA LEU A 701 -28.55 -14.52 11.32
C LEU A 701 -28.20 -14.92 9.88
N GLY A 702 -29.10 -15.65 9.22
CA GLY A 702 -28.96 -16.01 7.81
C GLY A 702 -29.59 -14.97 6.89
N LEU A 703 -28.79 -14.25 6.11
CA LEU A 703 -29.28 -13.30 5.11
C LEU A 703 -29.32 -13.92 3.72
N LYS A 704 -30.43 -13.70 3.00
CA LYS A 704 -30.53 -14.09 1.59
C LYS A 704 -29.65 -13.18 0.75
N GLU A 705 -28.80 -13.77 -0.08
CA GLU A 705 -27.88 -13.01 -0.93
C GLU A 705 -28.65 -12.05 -1.86
N ASP A 706 -29.73 -12.49 -2.50
CA ASP A 706 -30.54 -11.63 -3.38
C ASP A 706 -31.12 -10.38 -2.66
N THR A 707 -31.39 -10.51 -1.35
CA THR A 707 -31.91 -9.40 -0.53
C THR A 707 -30.83 -8.36 -0.25
N ILE A 708 -29.63 -8.78 0.16
CA ILE A 708 -28.55 -7.84 0.48
C ILE A 708 -27.99 -7.14 -0.77
N TRP A 709 -28.14 -7.75 -1.94
CA TRP A 709 -27.76 -7.17 -3.24
C TRP A 709 -28.91 -6.40 -3.92
N ALA A 710 -30.04 -6.18 -3.23
CA ALA A 710 -31.19 -5.38 -3.67
C ALA A 710 -31.87 -5.83 -4.98
N ARG A 711 -31.87 -7.14 -5.30
CA ARG A 711 -32.59 -7.69 -6.46
C ARG A 711 -34.10 -7.82 -6.25
N THR A 712 -34.54 -7.85 -5.00
CA THR A 712 -35.96 -7.94 -4.66
C THR A 712 -36.55 -6.55 -4.46
N MET A 713 -37.54 -6.21 -5.30
CA MET A 713 -38.53 -5.10 -5.20
C MET A 713 -38.38 -3.90 -6.15
N ARG A 714 -38.19 -4.15 -7.46
CA ARG A 714 -38.88 -3.36 -8.50
C ARG A 714 -39.83 -4.30 -9.26
N ASN A 715 -40.93 -4.68 -8.62
CA ASN A 715 -42.10 -5.25 -9.31
C ASN A 715 -43.17 -4.19 -9.39
#